data_AF-A0A0N5CFW3-F1
#
_entry.id   AF-A0A0N5CFW3-F1
#
_cell.length_a   1.000
_cell.length_b   1.000
_cell.length_c   1.000
_cell.angle_alpha   90.00
_cell.angle_beta   90.00
_cell.angle_gamma   90.00
#
_symmetry.space_group_name_H-M   'P 1'
#
loop_
_entity.id
_entity.type
_entity.pdbx_description
1 polymer ?
#
loop_
_entity_poly.entity_id
_entity_poly.type
_entity_poly.pdbx_seq_one_letter_code
_entity_poly.pdbx_strand_id
1 'polypeptide(L)'
;MSCNNNLKRVYLDAAGAGIPSEWLLNEIKKIDLSLFSNPHSQSNTSKDTEARISQIRNRILNHFNTTSKDYDVVFTSGATGSLKLIAETFNFNGNSHKKQSPTIDPSSSCFAFLKDSHTSVVGMKRIVNADTIVCNSFEYFKHYFNTNNIINNDKIKNLIIITGMSNACGRKYDLKIINKIVSTKNWFVGIDGAALFSCGNINLQEINADFVVGSFYKIFGLPTGLGFLIVRKRVIPFMDRKLYYGGGTVDVMLCFGEVKPKGNFVDRMEDGTVNFQGIIMLEKCFDELKCVETIESIGKRTFDISRTAYDMLKSLKYDNDQDLVVIYGWKEICYEKQGPIINFNLQRHDGTIIGFNEVQKMAELFDIDLRSGCFCNIGACINYLNITDEDIMNTWVSGKKKCGDTIDMINGKPLGSIRISFGKWNTLHDIERLKLMLQYCFIQGSKIRECNYSETVSSSKMVRILRIFLYPIKSGSYCEVEKWMISESGLYKDRIMMVVDKNGIPITQKKIPAMCLIKAYFDNHGTLNITNQLESIKKLCITEKDNDIIDKEYMVCSDNRCSMVVGYSDWLGELHPSFGSDSQFIKMTSDNEMTFKNEAPFLVINLASVRVIAETLEMDVENILHRFRSNFVIDLEEPFIEKNIKEIQFSNNTILQKTGDCHRCQMICIDQKNGEKDPNLMITLRNLQQGNSIIFGVYMKMKTKNQTIIHKGEEILVIFENNN
;
A
#
# COMPACT_ATOMS: atom_id res chain seq x y z
N MET A 1 2.19 -22.66 17.69
CA MET A 1 0.91 -21.94 17.79
C MET A 1 0.20 -22.07 16.46
N SER A 2 -0.80 -22.94 16.34
CA SER A 2 -1.60 -23.07 15.12
C SER A 2 -2.46 -21.82 14.95
N CYS A 3 -2.16 -21.00 13.94
CA CYS A 3 -2.98 -19.85 13.57
C CYS A 3 -4.39 -20.34 13.16
N ASN A 4 -5.36 -20.15 14.04
CA ASN A 4 -6.75 -20.49 13.82
C ASN A 4 -7.29 -19.82 12.54
N ASN A 5 -7.91 -20.62 11.68
CA ASN A 5 -8.48 -20.30 10.36
C ASN A 5 -9.74 -19.40 10.40
N ASN A 6 -9.80 -18.41 11.29
CA ASN A 6 -10.90 -17.41 11.33
C ASN A 6 -10.44 -15.97 11.65
N LEU A 7 -9.16 -15.66 11.48
CA LEU A 7 -8.64 -14.33 11.83
C LEU A 7 -8.97 -13.29 10.73
N LYS A 8 -9.91 -12.39 11.04
CA LYS A 8 -10.13 -11.14 10.31
C LYS A 8 -8.79 -10.37 10.28
N ARG A 9 -8.38 -9.92 9.09
CA ARG A 9 -7.16 -9.12 8.89
C ARG A 9 -7.22 -7.84 9.74
N VAL A 10 -6.12 -7.51 10.42
CA VAL A 10 -6.02 -6.31 11.27
C VAL A 10 -5.66 -5.12 10.40
N TYR A 11 -6.55 -4.14 10.27
CA TYR A 11 -6.32 -2.96 9.44
C TYR A 11 -5.99 -1.73 10.30
N LEU A 12 -4.76 -1.23 10.16
CA LEU A 12 -4.20 -0.08 10.89
C LEU A 12 -3.82 1.09 9.96
N ASP A 13 -4.49 1.26 8.82
CA ASP A 13 -4.29 2.39 7.89
C ASP A 13 -5.53 3.30 7.74
N ALA A 14 -6.27 3.53 8.83
CA ALA A 14 -7.46 4.40 8.85
C ALA A 14 -7.20 5.83 8.31
N ALA A 15 -6.00 6.38 8.52
CA ALA A 15 -5.61 7.69 7.98
C ALA A 15 -5.38 7.68 6.46
N GLY A 16 -5.17 6.50 5.87
CA GLY A 16 -5.13 6.28 4.43
C GLY A 16 -6.54 6.24 3.83
N ALA A 17 -7.37 5.32 4.34
CA ALA A 17 -8.77 5.16 3.95
C ALA A 17 -9.61 4.61 5.10
N GLY A 18 -10.86 5.09 5.20
CA GLY A 18 -11.85 4.52 6.12
C GLY A 18 -12.39 3.18 5.62
N ILE A 19 -12.81 2.31 6.54
CA ILE A 19 -13.66 1.15 6.24
C ILE A 19 -15.11 1.49 6.59
N PRO A 20 -16.07 1.33 5.65
CA PRO A 20 -17.48 1.54 5.93
C PRO A 20 -18.01 0.49 6.91
N SER A 21 -18.94 0.88 7.78
CA SER A 21 -19.58 -0.07 8.68
C SER A 21 -20.55 -0.97 7.93
N GLU A 22 -20.79 -2.15 8.48
CA GLU A 22 -21.79 -3.08 7.94
C GLU A 22 -23.19 -2.45 7.91
N TRP A 23 -23.53 -1.67 8.94
CA TRP A 23 -24.77 -0.89 8.99
C TRP A 23 -24.89 0.05 7.79
N LEU A 24 -23.84 0.83 7.50
CA LEU A 24 -23.85 1.79 6.39
C LEU A 24 -23.99 1.08 5.03
N LEU A 25 -23.29 -0.04 4.84
CA LEU A 25 -23.41 -0.84 3.62
C LEU A 25 -24.83 -1.38 3.42
N ASN A 26 -25.48 -1.84 4.49
CA ASN A 26 -26.83 -2.35 4.44
C ASN A 26 -27.87 -1.25 4.17
N GLU A 27 -27.68 -0.05 4.72
CA GLU A 27 -28.57 1.08 4.43
C GLU A 27 -28.41 1.61 3.01
N ILE A 28 -27.20 1.64 2.46
CA ILE A 28 -26.96 2.08 1.08
C ILE A 28 -27.59 1.13 0.07
N LYS A 29 -27.60 -0.18 0.33
CA LYS A 29 -28.28 -1.17 -0.53
C LYS A 29 -29.77 -0.92 -0.69
N LYS A 30 -30.40 -0.19 0.24
CA LYS A 30 -31.83 0.17 0.19
C LYS A 30 -32.11 1.38 -0.71
N ILE A 31 -31.07 2.09 -1.17
CA ILE A 31 -31.23 3.22 -2.09
C ILE A 31 -31.42 2.67 -3.50
N ASP A 32 -32.59 2.91 -4.08
CA ASP A 32 -32.83 2.62 -5.50
C ASP A 32 -32.18 3.70 -6.37
N LEU A 33 -30.96 3.43 -6.84
CA LEU A 33 -30.21 4.36 -7.68
C LEU A 33 -30.81 4.54 -9.08
N SER A 34 -31.73 3.66 -9.51
CA SER A 34 -32.39 3.77 -10.82
C SER A 34 -33.38 4.93 -10.91
N LEU A 35 -33.80 5.46 -9.76
CA LEU A 35 -34.71 6.61 -9.65
C LEU A 35 -34.01 7.97 -9.86
N PHE A 36 -32.70 7.99 -10.12
CA PHE A 36 -31.94 9.24 -10.28
C PHE A 36 -31.33 9.34 -11.67
N SER A 37 -31.38 10.53 -12.25
CA SER A 37 -30.87 10.82 -13.59
C SER A 37 -29.88 11.98 -13.58
N ASN A 38 -29.25 12.26 -14.72
CA ASN A 38 -28.34 13.40 -14.84
C ASN A 38 -29.06 14.71 -14.42
N PRO A 39 -28.58 15.44 -13.38
CA PRO A 39 -29.22 16.64 -12.84
C PRO A 39 -29.24 17.82 -13.81
N HIS A 40 -28.48 17.78 -14.90
CA HIS A 40 -28.47 18.81 -15.93
C HIS A 40 -29.61 18.67 -16.97
N SER A 41 -30.48 17.66 -16.82
CA SER A 41 -31.62 17.42 -17.72
C SER A 41 -32.87 18.18 -17.26
N GLN A 42 -33.90 18.28 -18.11
CA GLN A 42 -35.17 18.96 -17.74
C GLN A 42 -36.31 18.03 -17.29
N SER A 43 -36.05 16.73 -17.11
CA SER A 43 -37.05 15.76 -16.64
C SER A 43 -37.40 15.94 -15.16
N ASN A 44 -38.55 15.39 -14.72
CA ASN A 44 -38.91 15.39 -13.29
C ASN A 44 -37.86 14.65 -12.44
N THR A 45 -37.40 13.50 -12.90
CA THR A 45 -36.32 12.72 -12.27
C THR A 45 -35.02 13.53 -12.09
N SER A 46 -34.71 14.42 -13.04
CA SER A 46 -33.57 15.33 -12.94
C SER A 46 -33.75 16.35 -11.82
N LYS A 47 -34.94 16.96 -11.74
CA LYS A 47 -35.29 17.92 -10.68
C LYS A 47 -35.26 17.26 -9.29
N ASP A 48 -35.74 16.03 -9.17
CA ASP A 48 -35.68 15.27 -7.92
C ASP A 48 -34.23 14.99 -7.51
N THR A 49 -33.37 14.67 -8.49
CA THR A 49 -31.93 14.49 -8.27
C THR A 49 -31.27 15.78 -7.80
N GLU A 50 -31.58 16.92 -8.43
CA GLU A 50 -31.06 18.25 -8.05
C GLU A 50 -31.52 18.67 -6.65
N ALA A 51 -32.79 18.45 -6.32
CA ALA A 51 -33.34 18.72 -4.99
C ALA A 51 -32.62 17.89 -3.92
N ARG A 52 -32.33 16.62 -4.23
CA ARG A 52 -31.60 15.72 -3.33
C ARG A 52 -30.16 16.17 -3.10
N ILE A 53 -29.44 16.55 -4.16
CA ILE A 53 -28.09 17.10 -4.07
C ILE A 53 -28.10 18.35 -3.17
N SER A 54 -29.07 19.25 -3.36
CA SER A 54 -29.21 20.47 -2.56
C SER A 54 -29.46 20.17 -1.08
N GLN A 55 -30.28 19.16 -0.76
CA GLN A 55 -30.48 18.71 0.61
C GLN A 55 -29.19 18.18 1.24
N ILE A 56 -28.38 17.44 0.49
CA ILE A 56 -27.09 16.93 0.99
C ILE A 56 -26.09 18.07 1.24
N ARG A 57 -26.05 19.11 0.40
CA ARG A 57 -25.25 20.31 0.67
C ARG A 57 -25.62 20.94 2.02
N ASN A 58 -26.92 21.07 2.31
CA ASN A 58 -27.38 21.58 3.59
C ASN A 58 -26.99 20.66 4.76
N ARG A 59 -27.02 19.32 4.58
CA ARG A 59 -26.54 18.38 5.61
C ARG A 59 -25.05 18.55 5.90
N ILE A 60 -24.23 18.78 4.87
CA ILE A 60 -22.80 19.06 5.03
C ILE A 60 -22.60 20.36 5.81
N LEU A 61 -23.29 21.45 5.44
CA LEU A 61 -23.19 22.73 6.14
C LEU A 61 -23.62 22.61 7.61
N ASN A 62 -24.72 21.91 7.88
CA ASN A 62 -25.19 21.65 9.24
C ASN A 62 -24.19 20.83 10.06
N HIS A 63 -23.48 19.88 9.44
CA HIS A 63 -22.44 19.10 10.13
C HIS A 63 -21.28 19.98 10.63
N PHE A 64 -20.98 21.06 9.92
CA PHE A 64 -19.98 22.05 10.32
C PHE A 64 -20.59 23.27 11.04
N ASN A 65 -21.84 23.15 11.50
CA ASN A 65 -22.60 24.18 12.19
C ASN A 65 -22.66 25.52 11.44
N THR A 66 -23.01 25.48 10.15
CA THR A 66 -23.17 26.68 9.31
C THR A 66 -24.33 26.53 8.31
N THR A 67 -24.59 27.56 7.50
CA THR A 67 -25.71 27.60 6.55
C THR A 67 -25.31 28.12 5.18
N SER A 68 -26.19 27.96 4.19
CA SER A 68 -25.99 28.41 2.81
C SER A 68 -25.94 29.94 2.67
N LYS A 69 -26.37 30.66 3.70
CA LYS A 69 -26.26 32.12 3.79
C LYS A 69 -24.80 32.57 3.85
N ASP A 70 -23.98 31.84 4.60
CA ASP A 70 -22.60 32.22 4.91
C ASP A 70 -21.57 31.46 4.08
N TYR A 71 -21.93 30.25 3.60
CA TYR A 71 -21.03 29.34 2.91
C TYR A 71 -21.71 28.58 1.75
N ASP A 72 -20.96 28.28 0.71
CA ASP A 72 -21.34 27.34 -0.36
C ASP A 72 -20.58 26.01 -0.22
N VAL A 73 -21.15 24.94 -0.76
CA VAL A 73 -20.50 23.61 -0.85
C VAL A 73 -20.32 23.25 -2.31
N VAL A 74 -19.06 23.06 -2.70
CA VAL A 74 -18.64 22.56 -4.02
C VAL A 74 -18.19 21.11 -3.87
N PHE A 75 -18.79 20.20 -4.65
CA PHE A 75 -18.33 18.82 -4.71
C PHE A 75 -17.09 18.69 -5.58
N THR A 76 -16.12 17.92 -5.10
CA THR A 76 -14.85 17.67 -5.81
C THR A 76 -14.52 16.18 -5.75
N SER A 77 -13.44 15.75 -6.42
CA SER A 77 -12.99 14.35 -6.36
C SER A 77 -12.39 13.94 -5.00
N GLY A 78 -12.21 14.88 -4.07
CA GLY A 78 -11.56 14.69 -2.78
C GLY A 78 -10.87 15.96 -2.28
N ALA A 79 -10.28 15.93 -1.09
CA ALA A 79 -9.55 17.07 -0.53
C ALA A 79 -8.44 17.59 -1.47
N THR A 80 -7.74 16.71 -2.18
CA THR A 80 -6.76 17.09 -3.21
C THR A 80 -7.40 17.88 -4.35
N GLY A 81 -8.56 17.45 -4.83
CA GLY A 81 -9.32 18.17 -5.86
C GLY A 81 -9.76 19.54 -5.38
N SER A 82 -10.23 19.64 -4.13
CA SER A 82 -10.60 20.91 -3.49
C SER A 82 -9.41 21.87 -3.37
N LEU A 83 -8.25 21.40 -2.90
CA LEU A 83 -7.04 22.21 -2.78
C LEU A 83 -6.52 22.69 -4.14
N LYS A 84 -6.57 21.82 -5.16
CA LYS A 84 -6.24 22.17 -6.54
C LYS A 84 -7.18 23.27 -7.05
N LEU A 85 -8.49 23.11 -6.86
CA LEU A 85 -9.49 24.09 -7.29
C LEU A 85 -9.27 25.45 -6.62
N ILE A 86 -8.99 25.50 -5.30
CA ILE A 86 -8.60 26.74 -4.61
C ILE A 86 -7.36 27.33 -5.29
N ALA A 87 -6.32 26.52 -5.50
CA ALA A 87 -5.07 26.99 -6.08
C ALA A 87 -5.23 27.53 -7.50
N GLU A 88 -6.14 26.99 -8.31
CA GLU A 88 -6.43 27.38 -9.69
C GLU A 88 -7.29 28.65 -9.78
N THR A 89 -8.18 28.88 -8.82
CA THR A 89 -9.23 29.91 -8.92
C THR A 89 -8.98 31.13 -8.04
N PHE A 90 -8.33 30.98 -6.89
CA PHE A 90 -8.07 32.09 -5.98
C PHE A 90 -7.03 33.05 -6.56
N ASN A 91 -7.38 34.33 -6.64
CA ASN A 91 -6.58 35.38 -7.22
C ASN A 91 -5.85 36.19 -6.13
N PHE A 92 -4.53 36.09 -6.14
CA PHE A 92 -3.65 36.77 -5.19
C PHE A 92 -3.34 38.22 -5.62
N ASN A 93 -3.69 38.61 -6.85
CA ASN A 93 -3.19 39.81 -7.54
C ASN A 93 -1.65 39.86 -7.67
N GLY A 94 -0.98 38.72 -7.59
CA GLY A 94 0.47 38.61 -7.75
C GLY A 94 0.90 38.49 -9.20
N ASN A 95 2.18 38.76 -9.43
CA ASN A 95 2.84 38.68 -10.73
C ASN A 95 3.33 37.24 -11.03
N SER A 96 3.78 37.01 -12.26
CA SER A 96 4.26 35.69 -12.72
C SER A 96 5.58 35.22 -12.07
N HIS A 97 6.33 36.11 -11.41
CA HIS A 97 7.63 35.80 -10.82
C HIS A 97 7.49 35.35 -9.36
N LYS A 98 7.50 34.03 -9.14
CA LYS A 98 7.40 33.42 -7.81
C LYS A 98 8.76 33.34 -7.12
N LYS A 99 8.86 33.90 -5.92
CA LYS A 99 10.02 33.75 -5.03
C LYS A 99 9.70 32.81 -3.87
N GLN A 100 10.62 31.92 -3.54
CA GLN A 100 10.54 31.16 -2.29
C GLN A 100 11.22 31.96 -1.18
N SER A 101 10.54 32.12 -0.03
CA SER A 101 11.05 32.89 1.10
C SER A 101 10.84 32.11 2.41
N PRO A 102 11.81 32.16 3.35
CA PRO A 102 11.65 31.57 4.67
C PRO A 102 10.68 32.39 5.56
N THR A 103 10.48 33.66 5.24
CA THR A 103 9.66 34.61 6.01
C THR A 103 8.61 35.29 5.14
N ILE A 104 7.57 35.82 5.79
CA ILE A 104 6.52 36.58 5.13
C ILE A 104 7.03 38.00 4.85
N ASP A 105 6.93 38.43 3.60
CA ASP A 105 7.14 39.81 3.17
C ASP A 105 5.78 40.53 3.13
N PRO A 106 5.54 41.54 3.98
CA PRO A 106 4.26 42.26 4.01
C PRO A 106 3.96 43.06 2.73
N SER A 107 4.95 43.29 1.87
CA SER A 107 4.81 44.12 0.68
C SER A 107 4.40 43.36 -0.58
N SER A 108 4.35 42.02 -0.53
CA SER A 108 4.04 41.15 -1.66
C SER A 108 2.92 40.16 -1.36
N SER A 109 2.27 39.65 -2.40
CA SER A 109 1.22 38.62 -2.23
C SER A 109 1.83 37.28 -1.81
N CYS A 110 1.20 36.59 -0.87
CA CYS A 110 1.78 35.43 -0.21
C CYS A 110 0.85 34.22 -0.22
N PHE A 111 1.39 33.07 -0.64
CA PHE A 111 0.83 31.76 -0.35
C PHE A 111 1.67 31.07 0.74
N ALA A 112 1.03 30.76 1.86
CA ALA A 112 1.66 30.16 3.03
C ALA A 112 1.07 28.77 3.35
N PHE A 113 1.91 27.85 3.82
CA PHE A 113 1.48 26.54 4.31
C PHE A 113 2.45 25.96 5.34
N LEU A 114 2.00 24.94 6.08
CA LEU A 114 2.81 24.32 7.12
C LEU A 114 3.82 23.33 6.53
N LYS A 115 5.00 23.21 7.17
CA LYS A 115 5.95 22.12 6.87
C LYS A 115 5.30 20.73 6.99
N ASP A 116 4.33 20.59 7.88
CA ASP A 116 3.57 19.35 8.13
C ASP A 116 2.33 19.19 7.23
N SER A 117 2.23 19.95 6.14
CA SER A 117 1.11 19.84 5.21
C SER A 117 1.25 18.63 4.27
N HIS A 118 0.10 18.04 3.93
CA HIS A 118 0.02 16.99 2.92
C HIS A 118 0.56 17.48 1.57
N THR A 119 1.13 16.58 0.75
CA THR A 119 1.70 16.91 -0.56
C THR A 119 0.73 17.65 -1.49
N SER A 120 -0.59 17.45 -1.34
CA SER A 120 -1.62 18.19 -2.07
C SER A 120 -1.58 19.70 -1.80
N VAL A 121 -1.31 20.12 -0.56
CA VAL A 121 -1.13 21.53 -0.20
C VAL A 121 0.20 22.04 -0.76
N VAL A 122 1.28 21.24 -0.61
CA VAL A 122 2.60 21.58 -1.16
C VAL A 122 2.54 21.78 -2.67
N GLY A 123 1.74 20.97 -3.38
CA GLY A 123 1.52 21.04 -4.82
C GLY A 123 0.89 22.35 -5.29
N MET A 124 0.09 23.02 -4.45
CA MET A 124 -0.55 24.30 -4.77
C MET A 124 0.49 25.37 -5.16
N LYS A 125 1.71 25.32 -4.60
CA LYS A 125 2.80 26.26 -4.90
C LYS A 125 3.09 26.41 -6.39
N ARG A 126 2.85 25.35 -7.17
CA ARG A 126 3.09 25.35 -8.62
C ARG A 126 2.03 26.16 -9.38
N ILE A 127 0.81 26.20 -8.86
CA ILE A 127 -0.40 26.70 -9.53
C ILE A 127 -0.73 28.15 -9.13
N VAL A 128 -0.66 28.47 -7.83
CA VAL A 128 -1.06 29.79 -7.28
C VAL A 128 -0.36 30.98 -7.97
N ASN A 129 -1.01 32.12 -8.16
CA ASN A 129 -0.41 33.36 -8.70
C ASN A 129 0.09 34.32 -7.61
N ALA A 130 0.72 33.80 -6.55
CA ALA A 130 1.32 34.61 -5.49
C ALA A 130 2.78 34.98 -5.83
N ASP A 131 3.22 36.17 -5.42
CA ASP A 131 4.61 36.63 -5.58
C ASP A 131 5.56 35.83 -4.70
N THR A 132 5.15 35.50 -3.48
CA THR A 132 5.97 34.82 -2.48
C THR A 132 5.32 33.53 -1.99
N ILE A 133 6.11 32.46 -1.92
CA ILE A 133 5.73 31.17 -1.32
C ILE A 133 6.48 31.00 0.01
N VAL A 134 5.73 30.76 1.10
CA VAL A 134 6.28 30.59 2.46
C VAL A 134 5.88 29.23 3.03
N CYS A 135 6.86 28.42 3.41
CA CYS A 135 6.67 27.14 4.09
C CYS A 135 7.36 27.19 5.46
N ASN A 136 6.60 27.09 6.55
CA ASN A 136 7.18 27.20 7.90
C ASN A 136 6.43 26.35 8.95
N SER A 137 6.91 26.34 10.19
CA SER A 137 6.25 25.65 11.30
C SER A 137 4.97 26.37 11.73
N PHE A 138 4.08 25.65 12.40
CA PHE A 138 2.89 26.25 12.99
C PHE A 138 3.24 27.31 14.04
N GLU A 139 4.30 27.07 14.81
CA GLU A 139 4.79 27.98 15.84
C GLU A 139 5.27 29.31 15.24
N TYR A 140 5.93 29.27 14.07
CA TYR A 140 6.31 30.48 13.33
C TYR A 140 5.07 31.31 12.95
N PHE A 141 4.06 30.68 12.34
CA PHE A 141 2.85 31.42 11.93
C PHE A 141 2.08 31.91 13.16
N LYS A 142 1.95 31.09 14.21
CA LYS A 142 1.32 31.49 15.46
C LYS A 142 2.04 32.69 16.07
N HIS A 143 3.35 32.74 16.05
CA HIS A 143 4.11 33.91 16.49
C HIS A 143 3.84 35.11 15.57
N TYR A 144 4.04 34.97 14.26
CA TYR A 144 3.86 36.03 13.27
C TYR A 144 2.51 36.73 13.38
N PHE A 145 1.41 35.97 13.42
CA PHE A 145 0.06 36.52 13.51
C PHE A 145 -0.27 37.05 14.92
N ASN A 146 0.54 36.73 15.94
CA ASN A 146 0.32 37.24 17.29
C ASN A 146 1.08 38.52 17.61
N THR A 147 2.29 38.68 17.10
CA THR A 147 3.22 39.75 17.51
C THR A 147 3.37 40.87 16.48
N ASN A 148 3.17 40.59 15.19
CA ASN A 148 3.37 41.62 14.17
C ASN A 148 2.11 42.46 13.99
N ASN A 149 2.29 43.79 13.90
CA ASN A 149 1.25 44.70 13.42
C ASN A 149 1.08 44.47 11.92
N ILE A 150 0.17 43.55 11.56
CA ILE A 150 -0.09 43.20 10.17
C ILE A 150 -0.72 44.41 9.47
N ILE A 151 -0.02 44.92 8.46
CA ILE A 151 -0.48 46.04 7.66
C ILE A 151 -1.58 45.53 6.73
N ASN A 152 -2.78 46.11 6.85
CA ASN A 152 -3.87 45.82 5.96
C ASN A 152 -3.66 46.57 4.64
N ASN A 153 -3.28 45.83 3.60
CA ASN A 153 -3.26 46.33 2.23
C ASN A 153 -4.37 45.63 1.45
N ASP A 154 -5.46 46.33 1.16
CA ASP A 154 -6.62 45.75 0.49
C ASP A 154 -6.33 45.31 -0.96
N LYS A 155 -5.26 45.82 -1.58
CA LYS A 155 -4.83 45.45 -2.94
C LYS A 155 -4.17 44.07 -3.00
N ILE A 156 -3.50 43.66 -1.93
CA ILE A 156 -2.75 42.41 -1.85
C ILE A 156 -3.61 41.35 -1.17
N LYS A 157 -3.74 40.16 -1.77
CA LYS A 157 -4.43 39.04 -1.13
C LYS A 157 -3.44 37.96 -0.76
N ASN A 158 -3.60 37.42 0.44
CA ASN A 158 -2.76 36.36 0.98
C ASN A 158 -3.62 35.15 1.34
N LEU A 159 -3.08 33.94 1.14
CA LEU A 159 -3.76 32.69 1.50
C LEU A 159 -2.83 31.83 2.33
N ILE A 160 -3.31 31.37 3.48
CA ILE A 160 -2.64 30.33 4.26
C ILE A 160 -3.50 29.06 4.34
N ILE A 161 -2.88 27.91 4.11
CA ILE A 161 -3.51 26.61 4.36
C ILE A 161 -2.98 26.04 5.68
N ILE A 162 -3.89 25.86 6.63
CA ILE A 162 -3.61 25.27 7.94
C ILE A 162 -4.03 23.80 7.90
N THR A 163 -3.09 22.90 8.21
CA THR A 163 -3.38 21.49 8.44
C THR A 163 -4.21 21.36 9.71
N GLY A 164 -5.40 20.74 9.65
CA GLY A 164 -6.22 20.51 10.84
C GLY A 164 -5.62 19.47 11.79
N MET A 165 -5.15 18.36 11.21
CA MET A 165 -4.45 17.30 11.91
C MET A 165 -3.37 16.70 11.02
N SER A 166 -2.17 16.49 11.56
CA SER A 166 -1.07 15.85 10.84
C SER A 166 -1.48 14.47 10.36
N ASN A 167 -1.42 14.23 9.05
CA ASN A 167 -1.60 12.90 8.49
C ASN A 167 -0.40 11.97 8.78
N ALA A 168 0.73 12.51 9.25
CA ALA A 168 1.92 11.73 9.58
C ALA A 168 1.84 11.19 11.02
N CYS A 169 1.62 12.06 12.02
CA CYS A 169 1.68 11.68 13.44
C CYS A 169 0.42 12.01 14.26
N GLY A 170 -0.66 12.49 13.63
CA GLY A 170 -1.92 12.77 14.31
C GLY A 170 -1.94 14.04 15.17
N ARG A 171 -0.89 14.87 15.18
CA ARG A 171 -0.90 16.15 15.90
C ARG A 171 -2.05 17.03 15.41
N LYS A 172 -2.95 17.46 16.29
CA LYS A 172 -4.02 18.43 16.01
C LYS A 172 -3.49 19.84 16.24
N TYR A 173 -3.74 20.74 15.29
CA TYR A 173 -3.29 22.12 15.38
C TYR A 173 -4.37 23.03 16.00
N ASP A 174 -3.93 24.06 16.71
CA ASP A 174 -4.82 25.02 17.39
C ASP A 174 -5.49 25.95 16.37
N LEU A 175 -6.68 25.57 15.92
CA LEU A 175 -7.43 26.30 14.89
C LEU A 175 -8.00 27.64 15.38
N LYS A 176 -7.93 27.96 16.67
CA LYS A 176 -8.41 29.28 17.17
C LYS A 176 -7.63 30.45 16.58
N ILE A 177 -6.39 30.22 16.13
CA ILE A 177 -5.57 31.23 15.45
C ILE A 177 -6.23 31.77 14.17
N ILE A 178 -7.12 30.99 13.54
CA ILE A 178 -7.78 31.35 12.28
C ILE A 178 -8.59 32.64 12.43
N ASN A 179 -9.29 32.82 13.54
CA ASN A 179 -10.06 34.05 13.78
C ASN A 179 -9.18 35.29 13.79
N LYS A 180 -7.96 35.17 14.34
CA LYS A 180 -6.98 36.25 14.33
C LYS A 180 -6.47 36.55 12.92
N ILE A 181 -6.17 35.51 12.14
CA ILE A 181 -5.72 35.66 10.75
C ILE A 181 -6.81 36.32 9.89
N VAL A 182 -8.04 35.81 9.97
CA VAL A 182 -9.19 36.32 9.22
C VAL A 182 -9.49 37.80 9.55
N SER A 183 -9.18 38.25 10.77
CA SER A 183 -9.40 39.63 11.20
C SER A 183 -8.54 40.66 10.46
N THR A 184 -7.44 40.26 9.81
CA THR A 184 -6.58 41.18 9.05
C THR A 184 -7.16 41.55 7.67
N LYS A 185 -8.32 41.01 7.28
CA LYS A 185 -9.06 41.25 6.01
C LYS A 185 -8.35 40.83 4.71
N ASN A 186 -7.05 41.07 4.57
CA ASN A 186 -6.23 40.72 3.41
C ASN A 186 -5.69 39.28 3.45
N TRP A 187 -5.81 38.59 4.59
CA TRP A 187 -5.52 37.17 4.71
C TRP A 187 -6.79 36.31 4.66
N PHE A 188 -6.68 35.23 3.88
CA PHE A 188 -7.67 34.16 3.78
C PHE A 188 -7.08 32.86 4.30
N VAL A 189 -7.93 32.02 4.87
CA VAL A 189 -7.50 30.80 5.55
C VAL A 189 -8.27 29.59 5.03
N GLY A 190 -7.54 28.58 4.59
CA GLY A 190 -8.08 27.25 4.33
C GLY A 190 -7.70 26.24 5.40
N ILE A 191 -8.62 25.35 5.75
CA ILE A 191 -8.38 24.20 6.61
C ILE A 191 -8.28 22.94 5.74
N ASP A 192 -7.13 22.27 5.79
CA ASP A 192 -7.02 20.88 5.33
C ASP A 192 -7.50 19.94 6.45
N GLY A 193 -8.76 19.50 6.33
CA GLY A 193 -9.40 18.61 7.29
C GLY A 193 -9.36 17.14 6.89
N ALA A 194 -8.60 16.75 5.86
CA ALA A 194 -8.64 15.40 5.31
C ALA A 194 -8.30 14.30 6.33
N ALA A 195 -7.36 14.56 7.25
CA ALA A 195 -7.06 13.65 8.36
C ALA A 195 -7.97 13.89 9.57
N LEU A 196 -8.36 15.14 9.82
CA LEU A 196 -9.10 15.56 11.02
C LEU A 196 -10.53 15.01 11.06
N PHE A 197 -11.28 15.11 9.96
CA PHE A 197 -12.74 14.88 9.96
C PHE A 197 -13.19 13.43 10.15
N SER A 198 -12.25 12.49 10.28
CA SER A 198 -12.55 11.10 10.65
C SER A 198 -12.69 10.89 12.17
N CYS A 199 -12.15 11.80 12.99
CA CYS A 199 -12.05 11.65 14.45
C CYS A 199 -12.19 12.98 15.21
N GLY A 200 -12.62 14.03 14.52
CA GLY A 200 -12.78 15.38 15.05
C GLY A 200 -13.65 16.23 14.14
N ASN A 201 -14.19 17.31 14.68
CA ASN A 201 -15.03 18.24 13.92
C ASN A 201 -14.61 19.69 14.21
N ILE A 202 -15.09 20.61 13.38
CA ILE A 202 -14.96 22.06 13.59
C ILE A 202 -16.33 22.72 13.59
N ASN A 203 -16.43 23.84 14.29
CA ASN A 203 -17.61 24.69 14.28
C ASN A 203 -17.29 25.96 13.47
N LEU A 204 -17.91 26.13 12.30
CA LEU A 204 -17.66 27.28 11.42
C LEU A 204 -18.30 28.59 11.90
N GLN A 205 -19.22 28.55 12.88
CA GLN A 205 -19.65 29.77 13.59
C GLN A 205 -18.58 30.27 14.56
N GLU A 206 -17.75 29.37 15.10
CA GLU A 206 -16.67 29.72 16.03
C GLU A 206 -15.36 30.00 15.28
N ILE A 207 -15.07 29.23 14.24
CA ILE A 207 -13.82 29.29 13.46
C ILE A 207 -14.18 29.74 12.05
N ASN A 208 -14.03 31.03 11.80
CA ASN A 208 -14.51 31.72 10.60
C ASN A 208 -13.64 31.50 9.35
N ALA A 209 -13.16 30.27 9.13
CA ALA A 209 -12.31 29.89 8.00
C ALA A 209 -12.99 30.20 6.65
N ASP A 210 -12.18 30.47 5.62
CA ASP A 210 -12.68 30.76 4.26
C ASP A 210 -12.89 29.53 3.43
N PHE A 211 -12.03 28.54 3.64
CA PHE A 211 -12.08 27.26 2.96
C PHE A 211 -12.01 26.12 3.97
N VAL A 212 -12.83 25.10 3.76
CA VAL A 212 -12.69 23.82 4.45
C VAL A 212 -12.74 22.71 3.42
N VAL A 213 -11.72 21.84 3.44
CA VAL A 213 -11.62 20.73 2.50
C VAL A 213 -11.63 19.39 3.20
N GLY A 214 -12.26 18.40 2.57
CA GLY A 214 -12.33 17.04 3.09
C GLY A 214 -12.69 16.00 2.03
N SER A 215 -12.59 14.73 2.42
CA SER A 215 -12.89 13.57 1.58
C SER A 215 -13.85 12.64 2.31
N PHE A 216 -14.97 12.29 1.68
CA PHE A 216 -16.00 11.47 2.35
C PHE A 216 -15.53 10.05 2.64
N TYR A 217 -14.74 9.43 1.76
CA TYR A 217 -14.19 8.10 2.02
C TYR A 217 -13.25 8.04 3.23
N LYS A 218 -12.68 9.16 3.68
CA LYS A 218 -11.89 9.20 4.92
C LYS A 218 -12.76 9.31 6.16
N ILE A 219 -13.92 9.97 6.05
CA ILE A 219 -14.88 10.15 7.15
C ILE A 219 -15.71 8.89 7.34
N PHE A 220 -16.24 8.33 6.25
CA PHE A 220 -17.24 7.27 6.26
C PHE A 220 -16.76 5.92 5.69
N GLY A 221 -15.63 5.90 4.98
CA GLY A 221 -15.16 4.75 4.19
C GLY A 221 -15.68 4.71 2.75
N LEU A 222 -16.68 5.53 2.42
CA LEU A 222 -17.26 5.67 1.08
C LEU A 222 -17.96 7.05 0.95
N PRO A 223 -18.34 7.47 -0.27
CA PRO A 223 -17.85 6.96 -1.55
C PRO A 223 -16.43 7.47 -1.83
N THR A 224 -15.62 6.64 -2.51
CA THR A 224 -14.33 7.06 -3.07
C THR A 224 -14.54 8.00 -4.26
N GLY A 225 -13.57 8.89 -4.51
CA GLY A 225 -13.67 9.86 -5.60
C GLY A 225 -14.69 10.99 -5.37
N LEU A 226 -15.12 11.20 -4.12
CA LEU A 226 -15.97 12.32 -3.73
C LEU A 226 -15.41 13.00 -2.47
N GLY A 227 -15.34 14.33 -2.53
CA GLY A 227 -15.01 15.22 -1.43
C GLY A 227 -15.80 16.50 -1.51
N PHE A 228 -15.42 17.45 -0.66
CA PHE A 228 -16.08 18.73 -0.57
C PHE A 228 -15.08 19.86 -0.41
N LEU A 229 -15.49 21.02 -0.91
CA LEU A 229 -14.89 22.32 -0.65
C LEU A 229 -16.02 23.21 -0.13
N ILE A 230 -15.94 23.58 1.15
CA ILE A 230 -16.82 24.59 1.73
C ILE A 230 -16.16 25.94 1.54
N VAL A 231 -16.88 26.91 0.97
CA VAL A 231 -16.36 28.23 0.60
C VAL A 231 -17.18 29.32 1.26
N ARG A 232 -16.53 30.20 2.03
CA ARG A 232 -17.20 31.34 2.66
C ARG A 232 -17.58 32.37 1.61
N LYS A 233 -18.79 32.95 1.68
CA LYS A 233 -19.25 33.95 0.69
C LYS A 233 -18.28 35.12 0.50
N ARG A 234 -17.57 35.54 1.55
CA ARG A 234 -16.62 36.67 1.49
C ARG A 234 -15.43 36.45 0.55
N VAL A 235 -15.07 35.21 0.22
CA VAL A 235 -13.91 34.91 -0.62
C VAL A 235 -14.27 34.70 -2.09
N ILE A 236 -15.55 34.46 -2.39
CA ILE A 236 -16.06 34.22 -3.75
C ILE A 236 -15.64 35.30 -4.77
N PRO A 237 -15.68 36.61 -4.45
CA PRO A 237 -15.25 37.65 -5.40
C PRO A 237 -13.78 37.54 -5.83
N PHE A 238 -12.96 36.83 -5.06
CA PHE A 238 -11.53 36.64 -5.34
C PHE A 238 -11.24 35.27 -5.96
N MET A 239 -12.26 34.49 -6.30
CA MET A 239 -12.14 33.20 -7.00
C MET A 239 -12.52 33.33 -8.48
N ASP A 240 -11.91 34.30 -9.16
CA ASP A 240 -12.20 34.70 -10.54
C ASP A 240 -11.17 34.21 -11.57
N ARG A 241 -10.10 33.55 -11.12
CA ARG A 241 -8.98 33.12 -11.97
C ARG A 241 -9.19 31.75 -12.65
N LYS A 242 -10.39 31.18 -12.59
CA LYS A 242 -10.66 29.86 -13.19
C LYS A 242 -10.39 29.93 -14.69
N LEU A 243 -9.45 29.12 -15.17
CA LEU A 243 -9.01 29.11 -16.58
C LEU A 243 -9.76 28.07 -17.42
N TYR A 244 -10.23 26.99 -16.78
CA TYR A 244 -10.93 25.89 -17.45
C TYR A 244 -12.43 26.00 -17.22
N TYR A 245 -13.20 25.90 -18.30
CA TYR A 245 -14.65 25.81 -18.27
C TYR A 245 -15.12 24.75 -19.25
N GLY A 246 -16.03 23.89 -18.82
CA GLY A 246 -16.58 22.80 -19.63
C GLY A 246 -17.67 22.07 -18.86
N GLY A 247 -18.58 21.41 -19.59
CA GLY A 247 -19.63 20.57 -18.99
C GLY A 247 -20.48 21.28 -17.93
N GLY A 248 -21.54 21.97 -18.31
CA GLY A 248 -22.49 22.53 -17.33
C GLY A 248 -22.01 23.76 -16.54
N THR A 249 -20.74 24.21 -16.69
CA THR A 249 -20.18 25.39 -15.97
C THR A 249 -20.30 26.72 -16.73
N VAL A 250 -20.82 26.69 -17.95
CA VAL A 250 -20.94 27.84 -18.85
C VAL A 250 -22.38 28.04 -19.27
N ASP A 251 -22.76 29.31 -19.44
CA ASP A 251 -24.00 29.66 -20.14
C ASP A 251 -23.77 29.63 -21.66
N VAL A 252 -22.60 30.10 -22.11
CA VAL A 252 -22.20 30.13 -23.53
C VAL A 252 -20.70 29.84 -23.65
N MET A 253 -20.33 28.99 -24.61
CA MET A 253 -18.95 28.71 -24.99
C MET A 253 -18.86 28.69 -26.51
N LEU A 254 -18.08 29.60 -27.10
CA LEU A 254 -17.84 29.63 -28.54
C LEU A 254 -16.62 28.77 -28.87
N CYS A 255 -16.62 28.11 -30.04
CA CYS A 255 -15.44 27.38 -30.52
C CYS A 255 -14.22 28.29 -30.71
N PHE A 256 -14.46 29.56 -31.01
CA PHE A 256 -13.46 30.62 -31.09
C PHE A 256 -13.98 31.83 -30.32
N GLY A 257 -13.14 32.46 -29.50
CA GLY A 257 -13.49 33.69 -28.79
C GLY A 257 -13.96 33.48 -27.35
N GLU A 258 -15.05 34.16 -26.98
CA GLU A 258 -15.42 34.36 -25.57
C GLU A 258 -16.06 33.14 -24.90
N VAL A 259 -15.84 33.06 -23.59
CA VAL A 259 -16.50 32.11 -22.69
C VAL A 259 -17.33 32.91 -21.70
N LYS A 260 -18.61 32.57 -21.56
CA LYS A 260 -19.48 33.13 -20.53
C LYS A 260 -19.77 32.06 -19.47
N PRO A 261 -19.08 32.10 -18.32
CA PRO A 261 -19.34 31.20 -17.21
C PRO A 261 -20.72 31.41 -16.61
N LYS A 262 -21.25 30.38 -15.94
CA LYS A 262 -22.47 30.51 -15.13
C LYS A 262 -22.33 31.54 -14.02
N GLY A 263 -23.41 32.28 -13.78
CA GLY A 263 -23.48 33.28 -12.71
C GLY A 263 -23.39 32.68 -11.30
N ASN A 264 -24.06 31.55 -11.06
CA ASN A 264 -23.99 30.83 -9.78
C ASN A 264 -22.56 30.32 -9.52
N PHE A 265 -22.04 30.56 -8.31
CA PHE A 265 -20.68 30.17 -7.93
C PHE A 265 -20.48 28.65 -7.95
N VAL A 266 -21.40 27.87 -7.39
CA VAL A 266 -21.26 26.41 -7.29
C VAL A 266 -21.25 25.78 -8.66
N ASP A 267 -22.20 26.16 -9.51
CA ASP A 267 -22.30 25.63 -10.87
C ASP A 267 -21.08 25.99 -11.72
N ARG A 268 -20.44 27.14 -11.44
CA ARG A 268 -19.20 27.54 -12.11
C ARG A 268 -18.00 26.69 -11.69
N MET A 269 -18.03 26.12 -10.49
CA MET A 269 -16.91 25.39 -9.89
C MET A 269 -17.00 23.87 -10.03
N GLU A 270 -18.17 23.32 -10.32
CA GLU A 270 -18.38 21.87 -10.51
C GLU A 270 -18.35 21.50 -12.00
N ASP A 271 -17.18 21.12 -12.50
CA ASP A 271 -17.02 20.71 -13.90
C ASP A 271 -17.80 19.43 -14.22
N GLY A 272 -18.62 19.48 -15.26
CA GLY A 272 -19.37 18.33 -15.77
C GLY A 272 -20.57 17.93 -14.92
N THR A 273 -20.94 16.65 -15.03
CA THR A 273 -21.95 16.05 -14.16
C THR A 273 -21.29 15.59 -12.87
N VAL A 274 -21.73 16.11 -11.74
CA VAL A 274 -21.26 15.66 -10.42
C VAL A 274 -21.57 14.18 -10.18
N ASN A 275 -20.83 13.52 -9.30
CA ASN A 275 -21.10 12.15 -8.86
C ASN A 275 -22.38 12.09 -8.00
N PHE A 276 -23.54 12.29 -8.64
CA PHE A 276 -24.83 12.42 -7.97
C PHE A 276 -25.20 11.14 -7.21
N GLN A 277 -24.88 9.96 -7.73
CA GLN A 277 -25.08 8.69 -7.03
C GLN A 277 -24.30 8.64 -5.71
N GLY A 278 -23.01 8.97 -5.75
CA GLY A 278 -22.18 9.07 -4.54
C GLY A 278 -22.67 10.14 -3.57
N ILE A 279 -23.12 11.30 -4.08
CA ILE A 279 -23.70 12.38 -3.25
C ILE A 279 -24.96 11.88 -2.52
N ILE A 280 -25.84 11.15 -3.20
CA ILE A 280 -27.07 10.62 -2.60
C ILE A 280 -26.75 9.60 -1.50
N MET A 281 -25.72 8.76 -1.67
CA MET A 281 -25.26 7.83 -0.63
C MET A 281 -24.86 8.55 0.67
N LEU A 282 -24.42 9.81 0.59
CA LEU A 282 -24.06 10.59 1.77
C LEU A 282 -25.23 10.81 2.72
N GLU A 283 -26.48 10.68 2.26
CA GLU A 283 -27.62 10.71 3.16
C GLU A 283 -27.45 9.69 4.29
N LYS A 284 -27.19 8.43 3.92
CA LYS A 284 -27.02 7.33 4.87
C LYS A 284 -25.71 7.44 5.64
N CYS A 285 -24.66 7.99 5.03
CA CYS A 285 -23.43 8.31 5.75
C CYS A 285 -23.66 9.30 6.91
N PHE A 286 -24.41 10.38 6.67
CA PHE A 286 -24.73 11.34 7.72
C PHE A 286 -25.82 10.82 8.68
N ASP A 287 -26.65 9.85 8.28
CA ASP A 287 -27.57 9.16 9.20
C ASP A 287 -26.78 8.29 10.19
N GLU A 288 -25.70 7.64 9.75
CA GLU A 288 -24.81 6.88 10.63
C GLU A 288 -24.31 7.73 11.81
N LEU A 289 -23.83 8.95 11.52
CA LEU A 289 -23.32 9.85 12.58
C LEU A 289 -24.39 10.35 13.55
N LYS A 290 -25.67 10.27 13.16
CA LYS A 290 -26.80 10.67 13.99
C LYS A 290 -27.37 9.50 14.78
N CYS A 291 -27.47 8.33 14.16
CA CYS A 291 -28.20 7.18 14.68
C CYS A 291 -27.29 6.12 15.32
N VAL A 292 -26.01 6.06 14.95
CA VAL A 292 -25.07 5.01 15.40
C VAL A 292 -24.03 5.59 16.35
N GLU A 293 -23.16 6.48 15.87
CA GLU A 293 -22.08 7.03 16.69
C GLU A 293 -21.66 8.42 16.19
N THR A 294 -21.55 9.40 17.08
CA THR A 294 -21.10 10.76 16.70
C THR A 294 -19.60 10.78 16.39
N ILE A 295 -19.17 11.75 15.57
CA ILE A 295 -17.75 11.89 15.22
C ILE A 295 -16.85 12.18 16.43
N GLU A 296 -17.40 12.83 17.46
CA GLU A 296 -16.70 13.09 18.72
C GLU A 296 -16.50 11.81 19.53
N SER A 297 -17.53 10.95 19.62
CA SER A 297 -17.43 9.64 20.27
C SER A 297 -16.40 8.75 19.57
N ILE A 298 -16.46 8.67 18.24
CA ILE A 298 -15.45 7.97 17.42
C ILE A 298 -14.06 8.51 17.72
N GLY A 299 -13.92 9.84 17.78
CA GLY A 299 -12.65 10.50 18.08
C GLY A 299 -12.08 10.13 19.45
N LYS A 300 -12.88 10.19 20.51
CA LYS A 300 -12.45 9.86 21.88
C LYS A 300 -12.05 8.39 21.99
N ARG A 301 -12.89 7.49 21.48
CA ARG A 301 -12.64 6.04 21.49
C ARG A 301 -11.36 5.67 20.73
N THR A 302 -11.19 6.20 19.52
CA THR A 302 -9.98 5.93 18.71
C THR A 302 -8.73 6.54 19.33
N PHE A 303 -8.84 7.69 20.02
CA PHE A 303 -7.75 8.25 20.81
C PHE A 303 -7.36 7.31 21.96
N ASP A 304 -8.30 6.78 22.73
CA ASP A 304 -8.01 5.87 23.84
C ASP A 304 -7.34 4.56 23.39
N ILE A 305 -7.80 4.00 22.26
CA ILE A 305 -7.15 2.86 21.59
C ILE A 305 -5.72 3.22 21.19
N SER A 306 -5.53 4.37 20.52
CA SER A 306 -4.19 4.80 20.12
C SER A 306 -3.27 5.11 21.30
N ARG A 307 -3.81 5.60 22.42
CA ARG A 307 -3.04 5.83 23.64
C ARG A 307 -2.56 4.51 24.23
N THR A 308 -3.45 3.51 24.28
CA THR A 308 -3.09 2.15 24.70
C THR A 308 -2.01 1.56 23.81
N ALA A 309 -2.09 1.77 22.49
CA ALA A 309 -1.07 1.32 21.55
C ALA A 309 0.26 2.08 21.73
N TYR A 310 0.21 3.38 22.00
CA TYR A 310 1.40 4.20 22.30
C TYR A 310 2.11 3.70 23.56
N ASP A 311 1.37 3.48 24.66
CA ASP A 311 1.92 2.98 25.92
C ASP A 311 2.52 1.57 25.74
N MET A 312 1.84 0.71 24.97
CA MET A 312 2.34 -0.61 24.60
C MET A 312 3.65 -0.52 23.81
N LEU A 313 3.72 0.29 22.74
CA LEU A 313 4.91 0.42 21.91
C LEU A 313 6.10 0.95 22.73
N LYS A 314 5.87 1.92 23.61
CA LYS A 314 6.89 2.49 24.49
C LYS A 314 7.42 1.50 25.53
N SER A 315 6.63 0.48 25.89
CA SER A 315 7.02 -0.56 26.84
C SER A 315 7.90 -1.65 26.24
N LEU A 316 8.01 -1.74 24.91
CA LEU A 316 8.77 -2.80 24.24
C LEU A 316 10.27 -2.54 24.29
N LYS A 317 10.97 -3.39 25.04
CA LYS A 317 12.43 -3.35 25.24
C LYS A 317 13.06 -4.71 24.97
N TYR A 318 14.33 -4.68 24.59
CA TYR A 318 15.20 -5.86 24.55
C TYR A 318 15.71 -6.20 25.97
N ASP A 319 16.33 -7.38 26.12
CA ASP A 319 16.91 -7.83 27.39
C ASP A 319 18.04 -6.92 27.91
N ASN A 320 18.65 -6.11 27.03
CA ASN A 320 19.67 -5.11 27.36
C ASN A 320 19.08 -3.71 27.67
N ASP A 321 17.78 -3.64 27.98
CA ASP A 321 17.00 -2.41 28.25
C ASP A 321 16.86 -1.41 27.08
N GLN A 322 17.45 -1.71 25.92
CA GLN A 322 17.32 -0.89 24.72
C GLN A 322 15.88 -0.92 24.21
N ASP A 323 15.34 0.25 23.85
CA ASP A 323 13.97 0.35 23.31
C ASP A 323 13.89 -0.33 21.93
N LEU A 324 12.78 -1.02 21.65
CA LEU A 324 12.50 -1.53 20.31
C LEU A 324 11.99 -0.43 19.37
N VAL A 325 11.27 0.55 19.91
CA VAL A 325 10.45 1.49 19.13
C VAL A 325 10.91 2.93 19.33
N VAL A 326 11.14 3.65 18.24
CA VAL A 326 11.39 5.10 18.22
C VAL A 326 10.12 5.79 17.71
N ILE A 327 9.34 6.39 18.61
CA ILE A 327 8.08 7.05 18.28
C ILE A 327 8.34 8.52 17.90
N TYR A 328 7.73 8.96 16.79
CA TYR A 328 7.75 10.34 16.33
C TYR A 328 6.40 11.04 16.54
N GLY A 329 6.47 12.29 16.97
CA GLY A 329 5.28 13.03 17.40
C GLY A 329 4.88 12.68 18.83
N TRP A 330 3.60 12.84 19.19
CA TRP A 330 3.07 12.44 20.51
C TRP A 330 3.71 13.11 21.74
N LYS A 331 4.01 14.40 21.65
CA LYS A 331 4.55 15.17 22.80
C LYS A 331 3.48 15.51 23.85
N GLU A 332 2.28 15.85 23.39
CA GLU A 332 1.17 16.28 24.24
C GLU A 332 -0.01 15.30 24.10
N ILE A 333 -0.07 14.33 25.01
CA ILE A 333 -0.96 13.17 24.92
C ILE A 333 -2.33 13.51 25.53
N CYS A 334 -3.12 14.31 24.81
CA CYS A 334 -4.52 14.60 25.13
C CYS A 334 -5.36 14.62 23.85
N TYR A 335 -6.65 14.30 23.98
CA TYR A 335 -7.56 14.18 22.85
C TYR A 335 -7.61 15.45 21.99
N GLU A 336 -7.49 16.62 22.61
CA GLU A 336 -7.58 17.92 21.94
C GLU A 336 -6.37 18.19 21.03
N LYS A 337 -5.20 17.61 21.34
CA LYS A 337 -3.93 17.87 20.65
C LYS A 337 -3.40 16.68 19.85
N GLN A 338 -3.96 15.49 20.07
CA GLN A 338 -3.49 14.25 19.45
C GLN A 338 -4.66 13.43 18.92
N GLY A 339 -4.56 13.02 17.66
CA GLY A 339 -5.46 12.09 17.00
C GLY A 339 -4.91 10.66 16.96
N PRO A 340 -5.69 9.73 16.41
CA PRO A 340 -5.45 8.29 16.51
C PRO A 340 -4.42 7.77 15.48
N ILE A 341 -3.29 8.46 15.32
CA ILE A 341 -2.22 8.12 14.37
C ILE A 341 -0.89 8.09 15.13
N ILE A 342 -0.14 6.99 15.04
CA ILE A 342 1.19 6.85 15.63
C ILE A 342 2.20 6.64 14.51
N ASN A 343 3.28 7.40 14.53
CA ASN A 343 4.41 7.27 13.61
C ASN A 343 5.64 6.78 14.38
N PHE A 344 6.34 5.77 13.88
CA PHE A 344 7.52 5.22 14.52
C PHE A 344 8.47 4.52 13.54
N ASN A 345 9.71 4.30 13.98
CA ASN A 345 10.61 3.28 13.42
C ASN A 345 10.90 2.22 14.49
N LEU A 346 11.35 1.04 14.06
CA LEU A 346 11.91 0.05 14.96
C LEU A 346 13.44 0.15 14.96
N GLN A 347 14.08 -0.22 16.05
CA GLN A 347 15.53 -0.33 16.16
C GLN A 347 15.94 -1.71 16.71
N ARG A 348 17.15 -2.15 16.39
CA ARG A 348 17.74 -3.40 16.89
C ARG A 348 18.30 -3.20 18.30
N HIS A 349 18.71 -4.29 18.93
CA HIS A 349 19.32 -4.28 20.27
C HIS A 349 20.61 -3.44 20.34
N ASP A 350 21.30 -3.23 19.21
CA ASP A 350 22.48 -2.37 19.05
C ASP A 350 22.13 -0.89 18.76
N GLY A 351 20.84 -0.55 18.68
CA GLY A 351 20.35 0.80 18.36
C GLY A 351 20.28 1.13 16.85
N THR A 352 20.68 0.23 15.96
CA THR A 352 20.55 0.45 14.51
C THR A 352 19.08 0.41 14.08
N ILE A 353 18.67 1.32 13.18
CA ILE A 353 17.29 1.37 12.69
C ILE A 353 17.00 0.17 11.78
N ILE A 354 15.84 -0.45 12.01
CA ILE A 354 15.27 -1.48 11.15
C ILE A 354 14.53 -0.81 10.00
N GLY A 355 14.84 -1.21 8.76
CA GLY A 355 14.18 -0.72 7.56
C GLY A 355 12.67 -1.00 7.57
N PHE A 356 11.85 -0.04 7.14
CA PHE A 356 10.39 -0.18 7.17
C PHE A 356 9.87 -1.30 6.26
N ASN A 357 10.63 -1.71 5.23
CA ASN A 357 10.26 -2.83 4.36
C ASN A 357 10.35 -4.17 5.09
N GLU A 358 11.33 -4.33 6.00
CA GLU A 358 11.43 -5.51 6.86
C GLU A 358 10.17 -5.62 7.73
N VAL A 359 9.78 -4.50 8.38
CA VAL A 359 8.62 -4.49 9.26
C VAL A 359 7.31 -4.70 8.51
N GLN A 360 7.16 -4.12 7.32
CA GLN A 360 6.00 -4.36 6.47
C GLN A 360 5.87 -5.84 6.09
N LYS A 361 6.97 -6.49 5.69
CA LYS A 361 6.97 -7.94 5.39
C LYS A 361 6.56 -8.77 6.60
N MET A 362 7.06 -8.43 7.80
CA MET A 362 6.65 -9.12 9.02
C MET A 362 5.18 -8.88 9.35
N ALA A 363 4.67 -7.66 9.19
CA ALA A 363 3.26 -7.34 9.42
C ALA A 363 2.34 -8.13 8.47
N GLU A 364 2.69 -8.25 7.18
CA GLU A 364 1.98 -9.07 6.20
C GLU A 364 1.92 -10.55 6.60
N LEU A 365 2.98 -11.10 7.19
CA LEU A 365 2.98 -12.48 7.69
C LEU A 365 1.94 -12.71 8.79
N PHE A 366 1.69 -11.69 9.61
CA PHE A 366 0.74 -11.71 10.74
C PHE A 366 -0.66 -11.19 10.37
N ASP A 367 -0.92 -10.94 9.08
CA ASP A 367 -2.17 -10.35 8.56
C ASP A 367 -2.50 -9.01 9.23
N ILE A 368 -1.48 -8.14 9.33
CA ILE A 368 -1.58 -6.76 9.81
C ILE A 368 -1.27 -5.81 8.65
N ASP A 369 -2.26 -5.02 8.25
CA ASP A 369 -2.08 -3.95 7.28
C ASP A 369 -1.68 -2.67 8.01
N LEU A 370 -0.47 -2.18 7.72
CA LEU A 370 0.05 -0.90 8.19
C LEU A 370 0.63 -0.12 7.01
N ARG A 371 0.98 1.16 7.22
CA ARG A 371 1.54 1.99 6.15
C ARG A 371 3.00 2.32 6.41
N SER A 372 3.79 2.31 5.35
CA SER A 372 5.22 2.64 5.37
C SER A 372 5.56 3.83 4.45
N GLY A 373 6.71 4.46 4.67
CA GLY A 373 7.25 5.56 3.87
C GLY A 373 7.08 6.95 4.52
N CYS A 374 6.88 7.98 3.69
CA CYS A 374 6.71 9.38 4.15
C CYS A 374 5.24 9.84 4.16
N PHE A 375 4.27 8.93 3.97
CA PHE A 375 2.82 9.17 4.10
C PHE A 375 2.25 10.37 3.31
N CYS A 376 2.88 10.77 2.21
CA CYS A 376 2.53 12.00 1.48
C CYS A 376 2.68 13.27 2.35
N ASN A 377 3.63 13.28 3.29
CA ASN A 377 4.00 14.42 4.12
C ASN A 377 5.53 14.46 4.27
N ILE A 378 6.18 15.08 3.29
CA ILE A 378 7.64 15.09 3.16
C ILE A 378 8.28 15.93 4.28
N GLY A 379 7.66 17.05 4.67
CA GLY A 379 8.23 17.89 5.71
C GLY A 379 8.20 17.23 7.10
N ALA A 380 7.17 16.43 7.41
CA ALA A 380 7.21 15.58 8.60
C ALA A 380 8.33 14.53 8.52
N CYS A 381 8.46 13.88 7.36
CA CYS A 381 9.48 12.85 7.13
C CYS A 381 10.91 13.41 7.34
N ILE A 382 11.22 14.54 6.70
CA ILE A 382 12.49 15.29 6.84
C ILE A 382 12.77 15.60 8.30
N ASN A 383 11.78 16.15 9.01
CA ASN A 383 11.94 16.62 10.37
C ASN A 383 12.15 15.47 11.36
N TYR A 384 11.41 14.36 11.22
CA TYR A 384 11.49 13.24 12.15
C TYR A 384 12.69 12.32 11.89
N LEU A 385 13.10 12.17 10.63
CA LEU A 385 14.18 11.25 10.24
C LEU A 385 15.55 11.94 10.14
N ASN A 386 15.59 13.26 10.37
CA ASN A 386 16.80 14.08 10.27
C ASN A 386 17.54 13.89 8.93
N ILE A 387 16.75 13.93 7.85
CA ILE A 387 17.19 13.83 6.45
C ILE A 387 17.12 15.23 5.84
N THR A 388 18.10 15.62 5.05
CA THR A 388 18.10 16.93 4.36
C THR A 388 17.43 16.86 2.98
N ASP A 389 17.03 18.01 2.43
CA ASP A 389 16.54 18.09 1.05
C ASP A 389 17.62 17.63 0.04
N GLU A 390 18.89 17.89 0.33
CA GLU A 390 20.04 17.42 -0.46
C GLU A 390 20.15 15.89 -0.41
N ASP A 391 19.99 15.27 0.76
CA ASP A 391 19.99 13.80 0.88
C ASP A 391 18.89 13.19 -0.01
N ILE A 392 17.68 13.77 -0.02
CA ILE A 392 16.57 13.31 -0.85
C ILE A 392 16.89 13.48 -2.34
N MET A 393 17.39 14.64 -2.75
CA MET A 393 17.75 14.93 -4.15
C MET A 393 18.88 14.04 -4.63
N ASN A 394 19.95 13.86 -3.85
CA ASN A 394 21.08 13.00 -4.19
C ASN A 394 20.65 11.53 -4.34
N THR A 395 19.70 11.09 -3.50
CA THR A 395 19.14 9.74 -3.59
C THR A 395 18.31 9.52 -4.86
N TRP A 396 17.53 10.53 -5.27
CA TRP A 396 16.73 10.49 -6.50
C TRP A 396 17.59 10.61 -7.77
N VAL A 397 18.51 11.57 -7.80
CA VAL A 397 19.36 11.88 -8.96
C VAL A 397 20.35 10.76 -9.24
N SER A 398 20.83 10.04 -8.21
CA SER A 398 21.72 8.89 -8.38
C SER A 398 21.02 7.63 -8.92
N GLY A 399 19.70 7.66 -9.15
CA GLY A 399 18.93 6.52 -9.64
C GLY A 399 18.78 5.38 -8.62
N LYS A 400 19.23 5.58 -7.38
CA LYS A 400 19.19 4.59 -6.29
C LYS A 400 17.80 4.40 -5.67
N LYS A 401 16.81 5.23 -6.04
CA LYS A 401 15.44 5.12 -5.51
C LYS A 401 14.41 5.46 -6.59
N LYS A 402 13.58 4.49 -6.96
CA LYS A 402 12.31 4.65 -7.67
C LYS A 402 11.15 4.39 -6.68
N CYS A 403 9.98 4.91 -7.01
CA CYS A 403 8.78 4.71 -6.18
C CYS A 403 8.40 3.23 -6.20
N GLY A 404 8.38 2.57 -5.04
CA GLY A 404 8.11 1.13 -4.90
C GLY A 404 9.35 0.24 -4.76
N ASP A 405 10.55 0.83 -4.74
CA ASP A 405 11.80 0.08 -4.60
C ASP A 405 12.03 -0.41 -3.16
N THR A 406 12.90 -1.41 -3.01
CA THR A 406 13.23 -2.06 -1.73
C THR A 406 14.22 -1.27 -0.87
N ILE A 407 14.75 -0.14 -1.36
CA ILE A 407 15.77 0.67 -0.68
C ILE A 407 15.08 1.63 0.30
N ASP A 408 15.18 1.29 1.59
CA ASP A 408 14.57 2.03 2.70
C ASP A 408 15.59 2.66 3.67
N MET A 409 16.89 2.39 3.49
CA MET A 409 18.00 2.88 4.32
C MET A 409 19.14 3.42 3.45
N ILE A 410 19.72 4.57 3.82
CA ILE A 410 20.94 5.12 3.21
C ILE A 410 21.87 5.61 4.32
N ASN A 411 23.13 5.14 4.33
CA ASN A 411 24.13 5.51 5.33
C ASN A 411 23.63 5.34 6.78
N GLY A 412 22.85 4.29 7.05
CA GLY A 412 22.25 4.04 8.37
C GLY A 412 21.05 4.92 8.73
N LYS A 413 20.62 5.84 7.85
CA LYS A 413 19.41 6.65 8.03
C LYS A 413 18.21 6.05 7.28
N PRO A 414 17.04 5.92 7.91
CA PRO A 414 15.84 5.49 7.23
C PRO A 414 15.33 6.57 6.27
N LEU A 415 14.82 6.18 5.11
CA LEU A 415 14.21 7.06 4.11
C LEU A 415 12.69 7.24 4.28
N GLY A 416 12.15 6.69 5.36
CA GLY A 416 10.73 6.63 5.68
C GLY A 416 10.51 5.99 7.04
N SER A 417 9.26 5.90 7.44
CA SER A 417 8.86 5.41 8.76
C SER A 417 7.62 4.52 8.65
N ILE A 418 7.11 4.04 9.78
CA ILE A 418 5.90 3.22 9.88
C ILE A 418 4.81 4.06 10.53
N ARG A 419 3.61 4.04 9.95
CA ARG A 419 2.42 4.67 10.50
C ARG A 419 1.34 3.63 10.73
N ILE A 420 0.84 3.61 11.96
CA ILE A 420 -0.41 2.95 12.31
C ILE A 420 -1.46 4.00 12.66
N SER A 421 -2.70 3.74 12.28
CA SER A 421 -3.81 4.67 12.50
C SER A 421 -5.10 3.90 12.72
N PHE A 422 -5.87 4.36 13.71
CA PHE A 422 -7.05 3.66 14.21
C PHE A 422 -8.34 4.35 13.75
N GLY A 423 -9.30 3.56 13.28
CA GLY A 423 -10.62 3.99 12.87
C GLY A 423 -11.72 3.33 13.70
N LYS A 424 -12.98 3.61 13.35
CA LYS A 424 -14.16 3.18 14.13
C LYS A 424 -14.31 1.65 14.30
N TRP A 425 -13.70 0.84 13.44
CA TRP A 425 -13.75 -0.63 13.52
C TRP A 425 -12.68 -1.24 14.41
N ASN A 426 -11.66 -0.47 14.82
CA ASN A 426 -10.54 -1.01 15.58
C ASN A 426 -10.91 -1.29 17.04
N THR A 427 -10.22 -2.28 17.62
CA THR A 427 -10.42 -2.74 19.00
C THR A 427 -9.08 -2.93 19.72
N LEU A 428 -9.11 -3.18 21.03
CA LEU A 428 -7.89 -3.50 21.80
C LEU A 428 -7.21 -4.80 21.33
N HIS A 429 -7.98 -5.74 20.78
CA HIS A 429 -7.43 -6.98 20.23
C HIS A 429 -6.46 -6.73 19.06
N ASP A 430 -6.70 -5.68 18.27
CA ASP A 430 -5.80 -5.28 17.19
C ASP A 430 -4.42 -4.87 17.73
N ILE A 431 -4.39 -4.21 18.90
CA ILE A 431 -3.17 -3.81 19.59
C ILE A 431 -2.43 -5.04 20.12
N GLU A 432 -3.15 -6.01 20.69
CA GLU A 432 -2.56 -7.26 21.17
C GLU A 432 -1.90 -8.03 20.03
N ARG A 433 -2.55 -8.13 18.86
CA ARG A 433 -1.95 -8.78 17.68
C ARG A 433 -0.70 -8.04 17.19
N LEU A 434 -0.72 -6.71 17.16
CA LEU A 434 0.46 -5.91 16.84
C LEU A 434 1.60 -6.17 17.85
N LYS A 435 1.28 -6.17 19.15
CA LYS A 435 2.25 -6.45 20.22
C LYS A 435 2.88 -7.83 20.05
N LEU A 436 2.06 -8.86 19.83
CA LEU A 436 2.54 -10.24 19.63
C LEU A 436 3.47 -10.33 18.43
N MET A 437 3.10 -9.73 17.29
CA MET A 437 3.97 -9.67 16.11
C MET A 437 5.30 -9.00 16.43
N LEU A 438 5.28 -7.84 17.12
CA LEU A 438 6.50 -7.11 17.45
C LEU A 438 7.43 -7.89 18.40
N GLN A 439 6.87 -8.49 19.46
CA GLN A 439 7.61 -9.29 20.42
C GLN A 439 8.21 -10.54 19.75
N TYR A 440 7.41 -11.23 18.95
CA TYR A 440 7.81 -12.47 18.31
C TYR A 440 8.89 -12.22 17.25
N CYS A 441 8.63 -11.29 16.33
CA CYS A 441 9.55 -11.01 15.25
C CYS A 441 10.82 -10.32 15.75
N PHE A 442 10.72 -9.26 16.55
CA PHE A 442 11.89 -8.39 16.77
C PHE A 442 12.62 -8.66 18.08
N ILE A 443 11.92 -9.03 19.16
CA ILE A 443 12.57 -9.28 20.47
C ILE A 443 13.03 -10.72 20.61
N GLN A 444 12.14 -11.70 20.35
CA GLN A 444 12.51 -13.11 20.44
C GLN A 444 13.42 -13.51 19.28
N GLY A 445 13.10 -13.07 18.07
CA GLY A 445 13.92 -13.33 16.89
C GLY A 445 15.36 -12.81 16.97
N SER A 446 15.63 -11.72 17.71
CA SER A 446 17.00 -11.21 17.83
C SER A 446 17.96 -12.15 18.56
N LYS A 447 17.45 -13.14 19.31
CA LYS A 447 18.27 -14.12 20.04
C LYS A 447 18.90 -15.19 19.12
N ILE A 448 18.44 -15.30 17.88
CA ILE A 448 18.88 -16.32 16.90
C ILE A 448 20.18 -15.88 16.17
N ARG A 449 20.73 -14.70 16.47
CA ARG A 449 21.70 -13.98 15.61
C ARG A 449 23.17 -14.43 15.72
N GLU A 450 23.49 -15.58 16.30
CA GLU A 450 24.88 -16.05 16.49
C GLU A 450 25.25 -17.15 15.50
N CYS A 451 25.48 -16.81 14.22
CA CYS A 451 26.17 -17.69 13.29
C CYS A 451 27.12 -16.88 12.40
N ASN A 452 28.38 -16.80 12.81
CA ASN A 452 29.46 -16.26 11.98
C ASN A 452 29.98 -17.39 11.09
N TYR A 453 29.72 -17.34 9.79
CA TYR A 453 30.26 -18.28 8.81
C TYR A 453 31.55 -17.71 8.19
N SER A 454 32.53 -18.58 7.94
CA SER A 454 33.82 -18.21 7.37
C SER A 454 33.69 -17.79 5.90
N GLU A 455 34.33 -16.68 5.51
CA GLU A 455 34.28 -16.13 4.15
C GLU A 455 35.39 -16.66 3.21
N THR A 456 36.19 -17.64 3.63
CA THR A 456 37.25 -18.20 2.78
C THR A 456 36.67 -19.28 1.86
N VAL A 457 36.24 -18.88 0.67
CA VAL A 457 35.67 -19.79 -0.34
C VAL A 457 36.74 -20.18 -1.38
N SER A 458 36.87 -21.47 -1.67
CA SER A 458 37.63 -21.99 -2.81
C SER A 458 37.05 -21.50 -4.14
N SER A 459 37.87 -21.22 -5.17
CA SER A 459 37.39 -20.68 -6.45
C SER A 459 36.37 -21.56 -7.20
N SER A 460 36.36 -22.87 -6.95
CA SER A 460 35.35 -23.81 -7.47
C SER A 460 35.23 -25.06 -6.60
N LYS A 461 34.09 -25.75 -6.65
CA LYS A 461 33.81 -26.99 -5.91
C LYS A 461 33.04 -27.98 -6.77
N MET A 462 33.46 -29.24 -6.77
CA MET A 462 32.73 -30.35 -7.40
C MET A 462 31.69 -30.90 -6.44
N VAL A 463 30.42 -30.96 -6.86
CA VAL A 463 29.30 -31.46 -6.06
C VAL A 463 28.33 -32.26 -6.92
N ARG A 464 27.31 -32.88 -6.30
CA ARG A 464 26.27 -33.63 -7.01
C ARG A 464 24.91 -32.95 -6.91
N ILE A 465 24.10 -33.10 -7.95
CA ILE A 465 22.67 -32.77 -7.89
C ILE A 465 21.96 -33.80 -7.03
N LEU A 466 21.48 -33.39 -5.86
CA LEU A 466 20.83 -34.31 -4.93
C LEU A 466 19.39 -34.57 -5.32
N ARG A 467 18.65 -33.54 -5.77
CA ARG A 467 17.22 -33.63 -6.08
C ARG A 467 16.83 -32.67 -7.20
N ILE A 468 15.83 -33.07 -7.98
CA ILE A 468 15.24 -32.28 -9.05
C ILE A 468 13.73 -32.21 -8.81
N PHE A 469 13.18 -31.00 -8.78
CA PHE A 469 11.73 -30.78 -8.60
C PHE A 469 11.10 -29.99 -9.74
N LEU A 470 9.89 -30.41 -10.08
CA LEU A 470 8.97 -29.76 -11.00
C LEU A 470 7.75 -29.23 -10.25
N TYR A 471 7.13 -28.18 -10.77
CA TYR A 471 5.88 -27.60 -10.31
C TYR A 471 4.95 -27.42 -11.52
N PRO A 472 4.35 -28.51 -12.04
CA PRO A 472 3.52 -28.44 -13.27
C PRO A 472 2.39 -27.41 -13.19
N ILE A 473 1.87 -27.19 -11.98
CA ILE A 473 0.87 -26.17 -11.65
C ILE A 473 1.55 -25.04 -10.87
N LYS A 474 1.41 -23.80 -11.33
CA LYS A 474 1.91 -22.61 -10.61
C LYS A 474 1.27 -22.54 -9.23
N SER A 475 2.10 -22.41 -8.19
CA SER A 475 1.70 -22.47 -6.77
C SER A 475 1.22 -23.85 -6.27
N GLY A 476 1.20 -24.88 -7.12
CA GLY A 476 0.83 -26.27 -6.76
C GLY A 476 1.95 -27.04 -6.07
N SER A 477 1.76 -28.32 -5.74
CA SER A 477 2.81 -29.14 -5.09
C SER A 477 4.03 -29.35 -5.98
N TYR A 478 5.13 -29.82 -5.37
CA TYR A 478 6.29 -30.33 -6.11
C TYR A 478 6.02 -31.73 -6.68
N CYS A 479 6.78 -32.09 -7.71
CA CYS A 479 6.95 -33.42 -8.26
C CYS A 479 8.46 -33.69 -8.37
N GLU A 480 8.98 -34.63 -7.59
CA GLU A 480 10.39 -35.03 -7.68
C GLU A 480 10.61 -35.97 -8.87
N VAL A 481 11.72 -35.80 -9.58
CA VAL A 481 12.07 -36.58 -10.76
C VAL A 481 13.52 -37.04 -10.73
N GLU A 482 13.79 -38.20 -11.31
CA GLU A 482 15.14 -38.80 -11.37
C GLU A 482 15.98 -38.25 -12.53
N LYS A 483 15.34 -37.88 -13.64
CA LYS A 483 15.97 -37.20 -14.78
C LYS A 483 14.95 -36.32 -15.47
N TRP A 484 15.38 -35.20 -16.03
CA TRP A 484 14.47 -34.31 -16.74
C TRP A 484 15.15 -33.48 -17.82
N MET A 485 14.36 -33.01 -18.78
CA MET A 485 14.84 -32.16 -19.88
C MET A 485 14.86 -30.69 -19.45
N ILE A 486 15.97 -30.02 -19.70
CA ILE A 486 16.15 -28.57 -19.49
C ILE A 486 16.34 -27.84 -20.81
N SER A 487 15.87 -26.59 -20.88
CA SER A 487 16.10 -25.67 -21.98
C SER A 487 16.38 -24.25 -21.46
N GLU A 488 16.61 -23.28 -22.37
CA GLU A 488 16.66 -21.86 -22.00
C GLU A 488 15.37 -21.40 -21.30
N SER A 489 14.25 -22.08 -21.58
CA SER A 489 12.98 -21.78 -20.97
C SER A 489 12.79 -22.36 -19.56
N GLY A 490 13.69 -23.21 -19.07
CA GLY A 490 13.58 -23.84 -17.75
C GLY A 490 13.48 -25.35 -17.86
N LEU A 491 12.87 -25.99 -16.85
CA LEU A 491 12.53 -27.41 -16.93
C LEU A 491 11.32 -27.60 -17.87
N TYR A 492 11.42 -28.56 -18.79
CA TYR A 492 10.34 -28.87 -19.73
C TYR A 492 9.03 -29.18 -18.97
N LYS A 493 7.90 -28.65 -19.41
CA LYS A 493 6.60 -28.81 -18.73
C LYS A 493 6.53 -28.35 -17.26
N ASP A 494 7.47 -27.52 -16.78
CA ASP A 494 7.34 -26.83 -15.49
C ASP A 494 6.40 -25.63 -15.60
N ARG A 495 5.46 -25.47 -14.66
CA ARG A 495 4.48 -24.35 -14.59
C ARG A 495 3.70 -24.12 -15.89
N ILE A 496 3.21 -25.19 -16.49
CA ILE A 496 2.37 -25.16 -17.70
C ILE A 496 0.89 -24.87 -17.41
N MET A 497 0.49 -24.97 -16.14
CA MET A 497 -0.88 -24.68 -15.69
C MET A 497 -0.91 -23.71 -14.52
N MET A 498 -2.07 -23.09 -14.32
CA MET A 498 -2.39 -22.32 -13.12
C MET A 498 -3.88 -22.40 -12.80
N VAL A 499 -4.25 -22.00 -11.59
CA VAL A 499 -5.65 -21.89 -11.17
C VAL A 499 -6.07 -20.43 -11.21
N VAL A 500 -7.28 -20.15 -11.69
CA VAL A 500 -7.88 -18.81 -11.68
C VAL A 500 -9.25 -18.83 -10.99
N ASP A 501 -9.67 -17.69 -10.45
CA ASP A 501 -11.05 -17.50 -9.97
C ASP A 501 -12.00 -17.14 -11.13
N LYS A 502 -13.29 -16.95 -10.81
CA LYS A 502 -14.35 -16.62 -11.79
C LYS A 502 -14.09 -15.40 -12.66
N ASN A 503 -13.23 -14.49 -12.22
CA ASN A 503 -12.89 -13.27 -12.96
C ASN A 503 -11.59 -13.44 -13.75
N GLY A 504 -11.01 -14.64 -13.81
CA GLY A 504 -9.73 -14.90 -14.45
C GLY A 504 -8.52 -14.44 -13.62
N ILE A 505 -8.70 -14.11 -12.33
CA ILE A 505 -7.60 -13.66 -11.48
C ILE A 505 -6.81 -14.88 -10.98
N PRO A 506 -5.47 -14.90 -11.13
CA PRO A 506 -4.62 -15.98 -10.61
C PRO A 506 -4.84 -16.29 -9.13
N ILE A 507 -5.11 -17.56 -8.83
CA ILE A 507 -5.07 -18.09 -7.48
C ILE A 507 -3.64 -18.54 -7.18
N THR A 508 -3.08 -18.00 -6.10
CA THR A 508 -1.71 -18.28 -5.66
C THR A 508 -1.72 -18.90 -4.27
N GLN A 509 -0.63 -19.59 -3.91
CA GLN A 509 -0.48 -20.18 -2.58
C GLN A 509 -0.59 -19.12 -1.47
N LYS A 510 -0.20 -17.86 -1.76
CA LYS A 510 -0.31 -16.74 -0.82
C LYS A 510 -1.77 -16.41 -0.47
N LYS A 511 -2.68 -16.53 -1.43
CA LYS A 511 -4.12 -16.24 -1.26
C LYS A 511 -4.86 -17.46 -0.71
N ILE A 512 -4.54 -18.64 -1.23
CA ILE A 512 -5.14 -19.92 -0.83
C ILE A 512 -4.00 -20.93 -0.58
N PRO A 513 -3.58 -21.12 0.69
CA PRO A 513 -2.50 -22.03 1.04
C PRO A 513 -2.73 -23.47 0.57
N ALA A 514 -4.00 -23.90 0.51
CA ALA A 514 -4.42 -25.23 0.03
C ALA A 514 -3.96 -25.56 -1.40
N MET A 515 -3.46 -24.58 -2.18
CA MET A 515 -2.83 -24.84 -3.48
C MET A 515 -1.69 -25.88 -3.40
N CYS A 516 -0.92 -25.99 -2.30
CA CYS A 516 0.11 -27.04 -2.18
C CYS A 516 -0.43 -28.46 -2.04
N LEU A 517 -1.72 -28.63 -1.75
CA LEU A 517 -2.35 -29.94 -1.63
C LEU A 517 -2.68 -30.54 -3.01
N ILE A 518 -2.62 -29.72 -4.07
CA ILE A 518 -2.82 -30.15 -5.45
C ILE A 518 -1.55 -30.85 -5.93
N LYS A 519 -1.59 -32.19 -5.97
CA LYS A 519 -0.51 -33.02 -6.50
C LYS A 519 -0.60 -33.12 -8.01
N ALA A 520 0.51 -32.86 -8.69
CA ALA A 520 0.60 -32.97 -10.14
C ALA A 520 1.85 -33.76 -10.53
N TYR A 521 1.70 -34.80 -11.35
CA TYR A 521 2.81 -35.64 -11.80
C TYR A 521 2.62 -36.10 -13.24
N PHE A 522 3.71 -36.47 -13.90
CA PHE A 522 3.68 -37.03 -15.25
C PHE A 522 3.77 -38.56 -15.20
N ASP A 523 2.96 -39.25 -15.99
CA ASP A 523 3.15 -40.69 -16.18
C ASP A 523 4.20 -41.01 -17.25
N ASN A 524 4.45 -42.30 -17.48
CA ASN A 524 5.42 -42.79 -18.45
C ASN A 524 5.11 -42.37 -19.91
N HIS A 525 3.88 -41.94 -20.19
CA HIS A 525 3.46 -41.44 -21.49
C HIS A 525 3.56 -39.92 -21.61
N GLY A 526 3.98 -39.23 -20.54
CA GLY A 526 4.10 -37.77 -20.49
C GLY A 526 2.77 -37.04 -20.28
N THR A 527 1.71 -37.76 -19.89
CA THR A 527 0.39 -37.20 -19.56
C THR A 527 0.41 -36.60 -18.17
N LEU A 528 -0.16 -35.39 -18.02
CA LEU A 528 -0.22 -34.71 -16.74
C LEU A 528 -1.42 -35.22 -15.94
N ASN A 529 -1.15 -35.64 -14.71
CA ASN A 529 -2.10 -36.23 -13.81
C ASN A 529 -2.22 -35.38 -12.55
N ILE A 530 -3.43 -34.93 -12.22
CA ILE A 530 -3.71 -34.14 -11.02
C ILE A 530 -4.54 -34.95 -10.02
N THR A 531 -4.12 -34.94 -8.76
CA THR A 531 -4.77 -35.63 -7.64
C THR A 531 -4.65 -34.84 -6.34
N ASN A 532 -5.36 -35.26 -5.30
CA ASN A 532 -5.15 -34.76 -3.94
C ASN A 532 -4.11 -35.63 -3.21
N GLN A 533 -3.71 -35.21 -2.00
CA GLN A 533 -2.66 -35.93 -1.27
C GLN A 533 -2.99 -37.37 -0.90
N LEU A 534 -4.27 -37.66 -0.66
CA LEU A 534 -4.80 -38.96 -0.25
C LEU A 534 -5.21 -39.86 -1.43
N GLU A 535 -5.08 -39.36 -2.67
CA GLU A 535 -5.58 -39.99 -3.89
C GLU A 535 -7.07 -40.39 -3.82
N SER A 536 -7.83 -39.73 -2.95
CA SER A 536 -9.23 -40.04 -2.67
C SER A 536 -10.19 -39.39 -3.67
N ILE A 537 -9.73 -38.40 -4.43
CA ILE A 537 -10.51 -37.70 -5.47
C ILE A 537 -10.22 -38.31 -6.83
N LYS A 538 -11.22 -38.35 -7.72
CA LYS A 538 -11.04 -38.80 -9.11
C LYS A 538 -9.90 -38.03 -9.77
N LYS A 539 -8.96 -38.79 -10.32
CA LYS A 539 -7.78 -38.29 -11.03
C LYS A 539 -8.20 -37.46 -12.25
N LEU A 540 -7.73 -36.22 -12.35
CA LEU A 540 -7.88 -35.40 -13.56
C LEU A 540 -6.67 -35.66 -14.47
N CYS A 541 -6.90 -36.29 -15.62
CA CYS A 541 -5.88 -36.53 -16.64
C CYS A 541 -5.97 -35.45 -17.71
N ILE A 542 -4.84 -34.86 -18.09
CA ILE A 542 -4.75 -33.82 -19.12
C ILE A 542 -3.72 -34.26 -20.15
N THR A 543 -4.19 -34.57 -21.36
CA THR A 543 -3.35 -34.93 -22.50
C THR A 543 -2.98 -33.70 -23.35
N GLU A 544 -2.03 -33.86 -24.27
CA GLU A 544 -1.67 -32.81 -25.24
C GLU A 544 -2.71 -32.66 -26.36
N LYS A 545 -3.60 -33.63 -26.54
CA LYS A 545 -4.59 -33.69 -27.63
C LYS A 545 -6.04 -33.54 -27.15
N ASP A 546 -6.27 -33.24 -25.87
CA ASP A 546 -7.61 -33.06 -25.32
C ASP A 546 -8.22 -31.75 -25.86
N ASN A 547 -8.78 -31.83 -27.07
CA ASN A 547 -9.66 -30.83 -27.69
C ASN A 547 -11.12 -30.95 -27.20
N ASP A 548 -11.42 -31.93 -26.34
CA ASP A 548 -12.76 -32.16 -25.77
C ASP A 548 -13.04 -31.32 -24.50
N ILE A 549 -12.23 -30.29 -24.27
CA ILE A 549 -12.39 -29.36 -23.16
C ILE A 549 -13.00 -28.06 -23.71
N ILE A 550 -13.86 -27.41 -22.93
CA ILE A 550 -14.55 -26.17 -23.33
C ILE A 550 -13.52 -25.13 -23.81
N ASP A 551 -13.44 -24.92 -25.13
CA ASP A 551 -12.60 -23.92 -25.80
C ASP A 551 -13.05 -22.49 -25.45
N LYS A 552 -12.78 -22.06 -24.22
CA LYS A 552 -12.84 -20.65 -23.82
C LYS A 552 -11.43 -20.15 -23.58
N GLU A 553 -11.03 -19.18 -24.39
CA GLU A 553 -9.80 -18.43 -24.18
C GLU A 553 -10.00 -17.39 -23.07
N TYR A 554 -9.11 -17.42 -22.08
CA TYR A 554 -9.03 -16.41 -21.03
C TYR A 554 -7.77 -15.58 -21.21
N MET A 555 -7.92 -14.26 -21.08
CA MET A 555 -6.80 -13.32 -20.96
C MET A 555 -6.50 -13.12 -19.47
N VAL A 556 -5.30 -13.50 -19.03
CA VAL A 556 -4.90 -13.35 -17.63
C VAL A 556 -4.33 -11.95 -17.40
N CYS A 557 -5.04 -11.12 -16.63
CA CYS A 557 -4.72 -9.70 -16.41
C CYS A 557 -3.32 -9.42 -15.83
N SER A 558 -2.68 -10.39 -15.17
CA SER A 558 -1.36 -10.17 -14.57
C SER A 558 -0.21 -10.23 -15.58
N ASP A 559 -0.37 -11.04 -16.63
CA ASP A 559 0.74 -11.41 -17.52
C ASP A 559 0.40 -11.19 -19.01
N ASN A 560 -0.81 -10.72 -19.33
CA ASN A 560 -1.32 -10.56 -20.72
C ASN A 560 -1.14 -11.80 -21.60
N ARG A 561 -1.37 -12.99 -21.03
CA ARG A 561 -1.27 -14.27 -21.75
C ARG A 561 -2.65 -14.85 -22.07
N CYS A 562 -2.79 -15.43 -23.25
CA CYS A 562 -3.93 -16.26 -23.63
C CYS A 562 -3.76 -17.66 -23.03
N SER A 563 -4.84 -18.26 -22.54
CA SER A 563 -4.84 -19.60 -21.95
C SER A 563 -6.19 -20.27 -22.16
N MET A 564 -6.20 -21.60 -22.29
CA MET A 564 -7.40 -22.42 -22.41
C MET A 564 -7.78 -23.02 -21.06
N VAL A 565 -9.08 -23.16 -20.82
CA VAL A 565 -9.59 -23.90 -19.67
C VAL A 565 -9.37 -25.39 -19.92
N VAL A 566 -8.82 -26.09 -18.92
CA VAL A 566 -8.53 -27.53 -19.01
C VAL A 566 -9.19 -28.36 -17.89
N GLY A 567 -9.99 -27.74 -17.02
CA GLY A 567 -10.65 -28.42 -15.90
C GLY A 567 -11.87 -27.69 -15.37
N TYR A 568 -12.66 -28.39 -14.54
CA TYR A 568 -13.94 -27.92 -13.99
C TYR A 568 -13.82 -27.48 -12.52
N SER A 569 -14.71 -26.60 -12.07
CA SER A 569 -14.68 -26.01 -10.74
C SER A 569 -15.09 -26.95 -9.61
N ASP A 570 -15.94 -27.92 -9.92
CA ASP A 570 -16.38 -28.94 -8.95
C ASP A 570 -15.19 -29.73 -8.37
N TRP A 571 -14.20 -30.06 -9.20
CA TRP A 571 -13.01 -30.79 -8.76
C TRP A 571 -12.20 -30.00 -7.72
N LEU A 572 -12.04 -28.68 -7.93
CA LEU A 572 -11.34 -27.81 -6.99
C LEU A 572 -12.14 -27.63 -5.69
N GLY A 573 -13.46 -27.54 -5.79
CA GLY A 573 -14.37 -27.51 -4.64
C GLY A 573 -14.31 -28.78 -3.79
N GLU A 574 -14.20 -29.96 -4.42
CA GLU A 574 -13.98 -31.24 -3.75
C GLU A 574 -12.61 -31.31 -3.06
N LEU A 575 -11.57 -30.69 -3.64
CA LEU A 575 -10.22 -30.69 -3.07
C LEU A 575 -10.09 -29.80 -1.84
N HIS A 576 -10.63 -28.58 -1.88
CA HIS A 576 -10.70 -27.70 -0.72
C HIS A 576 -11.78 -26.63 -0.88
N PRO A 577 -12.61 -26.37 0.15
CA PRO A 577 -13.70 -25.39 0.06
C PRO A 577 -13.24 -23.94 -0.23
N SER A 578 -11.97 -23.61 0.06
CA SER A 578 -11.43 -22.26 -0.18
C SER A 578 -11.30 -21.87 -1.64
N PHE A 579 -11.32 -22.81 -2.59
CA PHE A 579 -11.22 -22.48 -4.02
C PHE A 579 -12.47 -21.76 -4.55
N GLY A 580 -13.62 -21.86 -3.88
CA GLY A 580 -14.88 -21.28 -4.37
C GLY A 580 -15.46 -22.05 -5.56
N SER A 581 -16.76 -21.88 -5.82
CA SER A 581 -17.54 -22.70 -6.76
C SER A 581 -17.18 -22.54 -8.25
N ASP A 582 -16.40 -21.51 -8.59
CA ASP A 582 -16.22 -21.06 -9.96
C ASP A 582 -14.73 -21.04 -10.39
N SER A 583 -13.83 -21.59 -9.57
CA SER A 583 -12.40 -21.62 -9.88
C SER A 583 -12.06 -22.67 -10.93
N GLN A 584 -11.08 -22.39 -11.79
CA GLN A 584 -10.79 -23.26 -12.94
C GLN A 584 -9.28 -23.44 -13.16
N PHE A 585 -8.90 -24.60 -13.70
CA PHE A 585 -7.56 -24.82 -14.23
C PHE A 585 -7.45 -24.25 -15.64
N ILE A 586 -6.41 -23.47 -15.86
CA ILE A 586 -6.04 -22.99 -17.19
C ILE A 586 -4.65 -23.47 -17.58
N LYS A 587 -4.50 -23.80 -18.87
CA LYS A 587 -3.26 -24.23 -19.52
C LYS A 587 -2.90 -23.21 -20.60
N MET A 588 -1.62 -22.92 -20.76
CA MET A 588 -1.18 -22.02 -21.83
C MET A 588 -1.35 -22.66 -23.22
N THR A 589 -1.79 -21.85 -24.20
CA THR A 589 -1.84 -22.19 -25.63
C THR A 589 -0.48 -21.97 -26.32
N SER A 590 -0.21 -22.73 -27.40
CA SER A 590 1.10 -23.16 -27.90
C SER A 590 1.90 -22.15 -28.78
N ASP A 591 3.24 -22.32 -28.77
CA ASP A 591 4.17 -22.51 -29.92
C ASP A 591 5.60 -22.03 -29.61
N ASN A 592 5.74 -21.05 -28.72
CA ASN A 592 7.01 -20.69 -28.12
C ASN A 592 7.01 -21.23 -26.68
N GLU A 593 8.05 -21.95 -26.25
CA GLU A 593 8.23 -22.55 -24.92
C GLU A 593 8.15 -21.50 -23.77
N MET A 594 7.00 -20.88 -23.55
CA MET A 594 6.77 -19.87 -22.53
C MET A 594 5.89 -20.50 -21.45
N THR A 595 6.45 -20.68 -20.26
CA THR A 595 5.76 -21.23 -19.08
C THR A 595 5.38 -20.11 -18.11
N PHE A 596 4.51 -20.38 -17.13
CA PHE A 596 4.21 -19.40 -16.06
C PHE A 596 5.37 -19.26 -15.06
N LYS A 597 6.53 -18.79 -15.54
CA LYS A 597 7.73 -18.59 -14.74
C LYS A 597 7.54 -17.52 -13.67
N ASN A 598 8.40 -17.61 -12.65
CA ASN A 598 8.64 -16.54 -11.69
C ASN A 598 9.80 -15.67 -12.23
N GLU A 599 10.52 -14.97 -11.37
CA GLU A 599 11.63 -14.07 -11.72
C GLU A 599 12.73 -14.72 -12.59
N ALA A 600 12.94 -16.05 -12.50
CA ALA A 600 13.88 -16.78 -13.35
C ALA A 600 13.47 -18.24 -13.63
N PRO A 601 14.07 -18.91 -14.64
CA PRO A 601 13.75 -20.29 -15.04
C PRO A 601 14.14 -21.38 -14.03
N PHE A 602 15.25 -21.21 -13.30
CA PHE A 602 15.72 -22.20 -12.33
C PHE A 602 16.01 -21.55 -10.98
N LEU A 603 15.68 -22.26 -9.92
CA LEU A 603 16.03 -21.91 -8.54
C LEU A 603 16.88 -23.02 -7.92
N VAL A 604 18.10 -22.68 -7.51
CA VAL A 604 19.04 -23.59 -6.83
C VAL A 604 19.10 -23.25 -5.36
N ILE A 605 19.06 -24.27 -4.50
CA ILE A 605 19.30 -24.13 -3.05
C ILE A 605 20.36 -25.10 -2.58
N ASN A 606 20.99 -24.77 -1.46
CA ASN A 606 22.02 -25.57 -0.82
C ASN A 606 21.46 -26.31 0.40
N LEU A 607 21.66 -27.62 0.46
CA LEU A 607 21.19 -28.49 1.53
C LEU A 607 21.83 -28.13 2.87
N ALA A 608 23.12 -27.73 2.88
CA ALA A 608 23.79 -27.28 4.10
C ALA A 608 23.06 -26.08 4.75
N SER A 609 22.61 -25.11 3.95
CA SER A 609 21.81 -23.97 4.42
C SER A 609 20.45 -24.42 4.97
N VAL A 610 19.80 -25.38 4.32
CA VAL A 610 18.52 -25.95 4.78
C VAL A 610 18.69 -26.65 6.14
N ARG A 611 19.77 -27.41 6.33
CA ARG A 611 20.06 -28.12 7.59
C ARG A 611 20.19 -27.17 8.76
N VAL A 612 20.95 -26.07 8.62
CA VAL A 612 21.07 -25.03 9.65
C VAL A 612 19.70 -24.47 10.04
N ILE A 613 18.87 -24.18 9.04
CA ILE A 613 17.53 -23.60 9.28
C ILE A 613 16.62 -24.62 9.98
N ALA A 614 16.67 -25.88 9.55
CA ALA A 614 15.91 -26.97 10.12
C ALA A 614 16.31 -27.21 11.59
N GLU A 615 17.60 -27.21 11.90
CA GLU A 615 18.13 -27.30 13.26
C GLU A 615 17.69 -26.11 14.12
N THR A 616 17.78 -24.89 13.59
CA THR A 616 17.37 -23.67 14.30
C THR A 616 15.87 -23.65 14.63
N LEU A 617 15.04 -24.28 13.78
CA LEU A 617 13.59 -24.35 13.95
C LEU A 617 13.12 -25.63 14.65
N GLU A 618 14.02 -26.57 14.95
CA GLU A 618 13.69 -27.92 15.41
C GLU A 618 12.68 -28.62 14.48
N MET A 619 12.85 -28.44 13.17
CA MET A 619 11.98 -28.99 12.13
C MET A 619 12.70 -30.02 11.27
N ASP A 620 11.92 -30.90 10.66
CA ASP A 620 12.42 -31.87 9.69
C ASP A 620 13.02 -31.18 8.45
N VAL A 621 14.19 -31.63 8.00
CA VAL A 621 14.92 -31.05 6.85
C VAL A 621 14.07 -31.09 5.59
N GLU A 622 13.35 -32.18 5.36
CA GLU A 622 12.47 -32.35 4.19
C GLU A 622 11.33 -31.33 4.21
N ASN A 623 10.76 -31.06 5.39
CA ASN A 623 9.72 -30.05 5.54
C ASN A 623 10.21 -28.67 5.07
N ILE A 624 11.38 -28.23 5.55
CA ILE A 624 11.97 -26.94 5.18
C ILE A 624 12.36 -26.89 3.70
N LEU A 625 12.96 -27.96 3.20
CA LEU A 625 13.42 -28.08 1.81
C LEU A 625 12.28 -27.84 0.81
N HIS A 626 11.12 -28.47 1.03
CA HIS A 626 9.97 -28.33 0.13
C HIS A 626 9.33 -26.92 0.18
N ARG A 627 9.41 -26.24 1.32
CA ARG A 627 8.90 -24.86 1.46
C ARG A 627 9.62 -23.86 0.57
N PHE A 628 10.90 -24.10 0.26
CA PHE A 628 11.69 -23.21 -0.62
C PHE A 628 11.39 -23.38 -2.11
N ARG A 629 10.66 -24.43 -2.49
CA ARG A 629 10.19 -24.66 -3.86
C ARG A 629 11.29 -24.52 -4.92
N SER A 630 12.49 -25.06 -4.64
CA SER A 630 13.61 -25.05 -5.58
C SER A 630 13.38 -26.00 -6.75
N ASN A 631 14.12 -25.81 -7.83
CA ASN A 631 14.21 -26.77 -8.93
C ASN A 631 15.37 -27.75 -8.69
N PHE A 632 16.48 -27.26 -8.15
CA PHE A 632 17.68 -28.06 -7.89
C PHE A 632 18.11 -27.93 -6.42
N VAL A 633 18.49 -29.06 -5.84
CA VAL A 633 19.15 -29.12 -4.52
C VAL A 633 20.55 -29.66 -4.70
N ILE A 634 21.53 -28.90 -4.23
CA ILE A 634 22.95 -29.29 -4.18
C ILE A 634 23.41 -29.26 -2.72
N ASP A 635 24.54 -29.89 -2.39
CA ASP A 635 25.16 -29.76 -1.06
C ASP A 635 26.58 -29.23 -1.23
N LEU A 636 26.78 -27.98 -0.80
CA LEU A 636 28.07 -27.31 -0.83
C LEU A 636 28.83 -27.47 0.49
N GLU A 637 28.29 -28.23 1.45
CA GLU A 637 28.76 -28.45 2.83
C GLU A 637 28.79 -27.20 3.70
N GLU A 638 29.10 -26.04 3.12
CA GLU A 638 29.12 -24.74 3.78
C GLU A 638 27.75 -24.05 3.65
N PRO A 639 27.10 -23.69 4.77
CA PRO A 639 25.82 -22.98 4.74
C PRO A 639 25.93 -21.58 4.11
N PHE A 640 24.90 -21.20 3.37
CA PHE A 640 24.70 -19.89 2.71
C PHE A 640 25.74 -19.50 1.65
N ILE A 641 26.71 -20.36 1.35
CA ILE A 641 27.73 -20.12 0.32
C ILE A 641 27.14 -20.03 -1.10
N GLU A 642 25.93 -20.58 -1.32
CA GLU A 642 25.24 -20.55 -2.61
C GLU A 642 25.00 -19.14 -3.14
N LYS A 643 24.94 -18.15 -2.25
CA LYS A 643 24.81 -16.73 -2.63
C LYS A 643 25.98 -16.27 -3.51
N ASN A 644 27.16 -16.88 -3.37
CA ASN A 644 28.36 -16.52 -4.11
C ASN A 644 28.50 -17.33 -5.42
N ILE A 645 27.54 -18.17 -5.79
CA ILE A 645 27.63 -18.95 -7.03
C ILE A 645 27.60 -18.00 -8.24
N LYS A 646 28.59 -18.11 -9.11
CA LYS A 646 28.62 -17.41 -10.40
C LYS A 646 27.98 -18.26 -11.49
N GLU A 647 28.38 -19.53 -11.57
CA GLU A 647 27.91 -20.46 -12.58
C GLU A 647 28.02 -21.92 -12.12
N ILE A 648 27.21 -22.79 -12.70
CA ILE A 648 27.24 -24.24 -12.52
C ILE A 648 27.46 -24.87 -13.89
N GLN A 649 28.50 -25.70 -14.01
CA GLN A 649 28.86 -26.39 -15.24
C GLN A 649 28.58 -27.90 -15.10
N PHE A 650 27.92 -28.46 -16.12
CA PHE A 650 27.59 -29.87 -16.22
C PHE A 650 28.60 -30.58 -17.12
N SER A 651 28.74 -31.89 -16.94
CA SER A 651 29.62 -32.75 -17.75
C SER A 651 29.31 -32.69 -19.26
N ASN A 652 28.06 -32.42 -19.62
CA ASN A 652 27.56 -32.34 -21.00
C ASN A 652 27.74 -30.96 -21.65
N ASN A 653 28.65 -30.12 -21.12
CA ASN A 653 28.88 -28.72 -21.52
C ASN A 653 27.69 -27.77 -21.30
N THR A 654 26.64 -28.18 -20.56
CA THR A 654 25.56 -27.27 -20.16
C THR A 654 26.08 -26.32 -19.08
N ILE A 655 25.77 -25.02 -19.21
CA ILE A 655 26.17 -24.00 -18.24
C ILE A 655 24.94 -23.25 -17.76
N LEU A 656 24.74 -23.25 -16.43
CA LEU A 656 23.76 -22.41 -15.76
C LEU A 656 24.48 -21.20 -15.15
N GLN A 657 24.05 -19.99 -15.51
CA GLN A 657 24.63 -18.74 -15.03
C GLN A 657 23.70 -18.08 -14.01
N LYS A 658 24.27 -17.54 -12.92
CA LYS A 658 23.51 -16.74 -11.95
C LYS A 658 22.94 -15.49 -12.62
N THR A 659 21.67 -15.24 -12.33
CA THR A 659 20.92 -14.06 -12.78
C THR A 659 20.60 -13.10 -11.64
N GLY A 660 20.54 -13.61 -10.42
CA GLY A 660 20.27 -12.83 -9.22
C GLY A 660 20.03 -13.71 -8.01
N ASP A 661 19.85 -13.07 -6.87
CA ASP A 661 19.53 -13.70 -5.61
C ASP A 661 18.01 -13.90 -5.47
N CYS A 662 17.58 -15.00 -4.87
CA CYS A 662 16.16 -15.27 -4.68
C CYS A 662 15.63 -14.60 -3.41
N HIS A 663 14.95 -13.45 -3.58
CA HIS A 663 14.25 -12.78 -2.50
C HIS A 663 13.03 -13.58 -2.07
N ARG A 664 12.99 -13.98 -0.79
CA ARG A 664 11.92 -14.81 -0.28
C ARG A 664 10.71 -13.98 0.17
N CYS A 665 9.54 -14.55 -0.06
CA CYS A 665 8.25 -14.00 0.29
C CYS A 665 7.46 -14.99 1.15
N GLN A 666 6.30 -14.57 1.64
CA GLN A 666 5.42 -15.36 2.51
C GLN A 666 5.03 -16.76 2.00
N MET A 667 5.29 -17.09 0.74
CA MET A 667 5.04 -18.42 0.19
C MET A 667 5.83 -19.52 0.91
N ILE A 668 7.05 -19.23 1.39
CA ILE A 668 7.85 -20.24 2.11
C ILE A 668 7.29 -20.53 3.51
N CYS A 669 6.43 -19.66 4.04
CA CYS A 669 5.78 -19.89 5.33
C CYS A 669 4.72 -20.99 5.26
N ILE A 670 4.40 -21.50 4.07
CA ILE A 670 3.32 -22.47 3.92
C ILE A 670 3.91 -23.87 3.96
N ASP A 671 3.49 -24.66 4.94
CA ASP A 671 3.83 -26.06 5.00
C ASP A 671 3.23 -26.80 3.79
N GLN A 672 4.08 -27.43 2.98
CA GLN A 672 3.63 -28.06 1.75
C GLN A 672 2.85 -29.36 2.00
N LYS A 673 2.91 -29.93 3.21
CA LYS A 673 2.16 -31.14 3.58
C LYS A 673 0.73 -30.82 3.98
N ASN A 674 0.47 -29.79 4.77
CA ASN A 674 -0.90 -29.53 5.27
C ASN A 674 -1.48 -28.16 4.84
N GLY A 675 -0.69 -27.29 4.23
CA GLY A 675 -1.12 -25.95 3.83
C GLY A 675 -1.20 -24.95 4.99
N GLU A 676 -0.73 -25.31 6.19
CA GLU A 676 -0.72 -24.39 7.33
C GLU A 676 0.37 -23.32 7.16
N LYS A 677 0.06 -22.10 7.59
CA LYS A 677 0.99 -20.96 7.54
C LYS A 677 1.76 -20.88 8.85
N ASP A 678 3.08 -20.95 8.74
CA ASP A 678 4.05 -20.84 9.81
C ASP A 678 5.10 -19.75 9.46
N PRO A 679 5.06 -18.59 10.15
CA PRO A 679 5.95 -17.46 9.85
C PRO A 679 7.40 -17.70 10.29
N ASN A 680 7.67 -18.73 11.10
CA ASN A 680 8.97 -18.93 11.75
C ASN A 680 10.10 -19.08 10.75
N LEU A 681 9.86 -19.76 9.63
CA LEU A 681 10.86 -19.92 8.58
C LEU A 681 11.36 -18.59 8.02
N MET A 682 10.46 -17.64 7.73
CA MET A 682 10.84 -16.32 7.22
C MET A 682 11.58 -15.50 8.29
N ILE A 683 11.15 -15.59 9.55
CA ILE A 683 11.77 -14.88 10.67
C ILE A 683 13.19 -15.43 10.91
N THR A 684 13.37 -16.74 10.92
CA THR A 684 14.67 -17.40 11.10
C THR A 684 15.63 -17.05 9.97
N LEU A 685 15.21 -17.13 8.71
CA LEU A 685 16.05 -16.71 7.58
C LEU A 685 16.53 -15.27 7.70
N ARG A 686 15.63 -14.36 8.08
CA ARG A 686 15.98 -12.96 8.32
C ARG A 686 17.00 -12.80 9.44
N ASN A 687 16.89 -13.61 10.50
CA ASN A 687 17.80 -13.53 11.65
C ASN A 687 19.18 -14.12 11.34
N LEU A 688 19.25 -15.18 10.54
CA LEU A 688 20.49 -15.82 10.12
C LEU A 688 21.27 -15.00 9.07
N GLN A 689 20.66 -14.00 8.46
CA GLN A 689 21.28 -13.20 7.38
C GLN A 689 21.64 -11.80 7.84
N GLN A 690 22.78 -11.32 7.34
CA GLN A 690 23.18 -9.93 7.50
C GLN A 690 22.59 -9.09 6.36
N GLY A 691 21.75 -8.10 6.68
CA GLY A 691 21.17 -7.15 5.71
C GLY A 691 19.64 -6.99 5.80
N ASN A 692 19.10 -6.08 5.00
CA ASN A 692 17.65 -5.76 4.97
C ASN A 692 16.81 -6.71 4.07
N SER A 693 17.44 -7.61 3.32
CA SER A 693 16.78 -8.48 2.35
C SER A 693 16.85 -9.95 2.77
N ILE A 694 15.69 -10.59 2.88
CA ILE A 694 15.56 -12.03 3.14
C ILE A 694 15.79 -12.77 1.82
N ILE A 695 16.95 -13.38 1.66
CA ILE A 695 17.41 -14.04 0.43
C ILE A 695 17.59 -15.53 0.72
N PHE A 696 17.22 -16.46 -0.15
CA PHE A 696 17.64 -17.85 0.03
C PHE A 696 17.69 -18.56 -1.30
N GLY A 697 18.84 -19.15 -1.64
CA GLY A 697 19.06 -19.71 -2.98
C GLY A 697 19.27 -18.67 -4.06
N VAL A 698 19.64 -19.16 -5.25
CA VAL A 698 20.03 -18.34 -6.40
C VAL A 698 19.21 -18.68 -7.63
N TYR A 699 18.90 -17.64 -8.39
CA TYR A 699 18.23 -17.77 -9.68
C TYR A 699 19.24 -17.98 -10.79
N MET A 700 19.02 -19.00 -11.60
CA MET A 700 19.92 -19.37 -12.69
C MET A 700 19.18 -19.36 -14.04
N LYS A 701 19.92 -19.11 -15.11
CA LYS A 701 19.48 -19.28 -16.50
C LYS A 701 20.46 -20.17 -17.27
N MET A 702 19.96 -20.91 -18.25
CA MET A 702 20.82 -21.67 -19.15
C MET A 702 21.48 -20.73 -20.16
N LYS A 703 22.80 -20.90 -20.38
CA LYS A 703 23.57 -20.14 -21.38
C LYS A 703 23.68 -20.88 -22.72
N THR A 704 23.57 -22.20 -22.68
CA THR A 704 23.60 -23.07 -23.86
C THR A 704 22.23 -23.09 -24.54
N LYS A 705 22.20 -23.19 -25.87
CA LYS A 705 20.95 -23.17 -26.67
C LYS A 705 20.28 -24.53 -26.85
N ASN A 706 21.01 -25.62 -26.59
CA ASN A 706 20.51 -26.98 -26.86
C ASN A 706 19.80 -27.55 -25.64
N GLN A 707 18.66 -28.21 -25.87
CA GLN A 707 17.99 -29.01 -24.85
C GLN A 707 18.90 -30.16 -24.41
N THR A 708 19.00 -30.38 -23.11
CA THR A 708 19.79 -31.47 -22.53
C THR A 708 19.00 -32.17 -21.42
N ILE A 709 19.33 -33.44 -21.17
CA ILE A 709 18.79 -34.20 -20.05
C ILE A 709 19.82 -34.14 -18.92
N ILE A 710 19.33 -33.83 -17.73
CA ILE A 710 20.12 -33.84 -16.50
C ILE A 710 19.61 -34.93 -15.56
N HIS A 711 20.51 -35.46 -14.75
CA HIS A 711 20.22 -36.58 -13.87
C HIS A 711 20.41 -36.21 -12.40
N LYS A 712 19.55 -36.78 -11.54
CA LYS A 712 19.82 -36.85 -10.11
C LYS A 712 21.09 -37.68 -9.89
N GLY A 713 21.95 -37.20 -9.01
CA GLY A 713 23.28 -37.75 -8.73
C GLY A 713 24.39 -37.31 -9.69
N GLU A 714 24.07 -36.54 -10.74
CA GLU A 714 25.07 -36.05 -11.69
C GLU A 714 26.07 -35.11 -11.02
N GLU A 715 27.36 -35.27 -11.35
CA GLU A 715 28.44 -34.43 -10.87
C GLU A 715 28.51 -33.12 -11.67
N ILE A 716 28.60 -32.02 -10.94
CA ILE A 716 28.62 -30.65 -11.47
C ILE A 716 29.75 -29.85 -10.82
N LEU A 717 30.33 -28.94 -11.60
CA LEU A 717 31.33 -27.99 -11.12
C LEU A 717 30.64 -26.67 -10.79
N VAL A 718 30.71 -26.25 -9.53
CA VAL A 718 30.18 -24.96 -9.06
C VAL A 718 31.33 -23.97 -8.98
N ILE A 719 31.19 -22.83 -9.66
CA ILE A 719 32.18 -21.75 -9.69
C ILE A 719 31.64 -20.57 -8.91
N PHE A 720 32.45 -20.02 -8.02
CA PHE A 720 32.08 -18.90 -7.15
C PHE A 720 32.57 -17.56 -7.71
N GLU A 721 31.95 -16.46 -7.29
CA GLU A 721 32.44 -15.11 -7.53
C GLU A 721 33.71 -14.88 -6.67
N ASN A 722 34.79 -14.37 -7.27
CA ASN A 722 35.97 -13.97 -6.51
C ASN A 722 35.65 -12.69 -5.75
N ASN A 723 35.77 -12.71 -4.42
CA ASN A 723 35.77 -11.51 -3.60
C ASN A 723 37.07 -10.73 -3.89
N ASN A 724 36.99 -9.68 -4.72
CA ASN A 724 38.01 -8.65 -4.83
C ASN A 724 37.61 -7.42 -4.01
#